data_AF-B8G9B4-F1
#
_entry.id   AF-B8G9B4-F1
#
_cell.length_a   1.000
_cell.length_b   1.000
_cell.length_c   1.000
_cell.angle_alpha   90.00
_cell.angle_beta   90.00
_cell.angle_gamma   90.00
#
_symmetry.space_group_name_H-M   'P 1'
#
loop_
_entity.id
_entity.type
_entity.pdbx_description
1 polymer ?
#
loop_
_entity_poly.entity_id
_entity_poly.type
_entity_poly.pdbx_seq_one_letter_code
_entity_poly.pdbx_strand_id
1 'polypeptide(L)'
;MSTATAIDWVTANQRYLSAALDVIKRRLAGERDEAGLREAGQALAAARAALPALPAIERLRIIFGLTDFETELLLLCAGVELDSGLATLCATAQGDPHRSRPTIGLALTVLPAAHWSAVTPTAPLRHWRLIELVEGEPLVTAPLRIDERVLHYLLGVATLDRRLQPLVRLLEPAVALPASHRQIVERIAALWEEQPAPPVQICGSDSYSRQALAAAIGDRLGRAVYLLRAEDVPAGPAEQELLARLWEREAALSGALALIAVDDGDTSRAWLGWLERVQGMVLLASADPLPSGDRLIVRVDVPQPDRTEQRSLWQQILGERSLTLNGQLEPLLVQFSLNTNTIRAVTLATTNDQEPDWWEVCRAQARLRLDGLAQRIETAAGWDDLVLPDEHMATLRQMVAHVRQRARVYDQWGFGRRGERGLGISALFAGPSGTGKTLAAEVLANELRLDLYRIDLSAVVSKYIGETEKNLRRIFDAAEGGGAILLFDEADGLFGRRSEVKDSHDRYANLEVSYLLQRMEAYRGLVILTTNMKQAIDTAFLRRLRFIVNFPFPDAAQRRRIWQRVFPPATPLAGLDWVRLAQLNLAGGNIRSIALNAAFLAADAGEPVGMHHILSAAHSEYAKLDKPLTETELRGWGC
;
A
#
# COMPACT_ATOMS: atom_id res chain seq x y z
N MET A 1 -55.88 22.78 -7.43
CA MET A 1 -55.00 23.59 -6.55
C MET A 1 -53.58 23.44 -7.08
N SER A 2 -52.97 24.57 -7.43
CA SER A 2 -51.72 24.71 -8.19
C SER A 2 -50.52 24.15 -7.42
N THR A 3 -49.88 23.10 -7.93
CA THR A 3 -48.56 22.63 -7.50
C THR A 3 -47.51 23.39 -8.31
N ALA A 4 -47.12 24.58 -7.83
CA ALA A 4 -45.94 25.26 -8.34
C ALA A 4 -44.72 24.37 -8.09
N THR A 5 -44.12 23.86 -9.16
CA THR A 5 -42.83 23.14 -9.14
C THR A 5 -41.78 24.05 -8.50
N ALA A 6 -41.23 23.62 -7.36
CA ALA A 6 -40.10 24.30 -6.73
C ALA A 6 -38.95 24.41 -7.75
N ILE A 7 -38.45 25.63 -7.96
CA ILE A 7 -37.33 25.89 -8.87
C ILE A 7 -36.08 25.26 -8.24
N ASP A 8 -35.36 24.43 -9.00
CA ASP A 8 -34.05 23.90 -8.60
C ASP A 8 -33.06 25.04 -8.30
N TRP A 9 -32.24 24.89 -7.25
CA TRP A 9 -31.35 25.95 -6.76
C TRP A 9 -30.44 26.48 -7.87
N VAL A 10 -29.96 25.61 -8.78
CA VAL A 10 -29.08 26.02 -9.88
C VAL A 10 -29.78 27.04 -10.79
N THR A 11 -31.03 26.77 -11.16
CA THR A 11 -31.82 27.67 -12.02
C THR A 11 -32.13 28.99 -11.30
N ALA A 12 -32.48 28.92 -10.01
CA ALA A 12 -32.72 30.12 -9.20
C ALA A 12 -31.44 30.96 -9.02
N ASN A 13 -30.29 30.31 -8.84
CA ASN A 13 -28.98 30.95 -8.70
C ASN A 13 -28.56 31.65 -10.00
N GLN A 14 -28.76 31.02 -11.16
CA GLN A 14 -28.50 31.64 -12.46
C GLN A 14 -29.40 32.85 -12.73
N ARG A 15 -30.67 32.81 -12.31
CA ARG A 15 -31.56 33.99 -12.38
C ARG A 15 -31.06 35.13 -11.49
N TYR A 16 -30.65 34.82 -10.27
CA TYR A 16 -30.04 35.81 -9.38
C TYR A 16 -28.76 36.40 -9.98
N LEU A 17 -27.88 35.57 -10.53
CA LEU A 17 -26.66 36.03 -11.20
C LEU A 17 -26.99 36.96 -12.37
N SER A 18 -27.96 36.60 -13.22
CA SER A 18 -28.42 37.45 -14.32
C SER A 18 -28.94 38.80 -13.83
N ALA A 19 -29.74 38.83 -12.75
CA ALA A 19 -30.24 40.07 -12.18
C ALA A 19 -29.11 40.92 -11.57
N ALA A 20 -28.11 40.29 -10.95
CA ALA A 20 -26.94 40.98 -10.40
C ALA A 20 -26.08 41.61 -11.52
N LEU A 21 -25.89 40.89 -12.63
CA LEU A 21 -25.19 41.41 -13.81
C LEU A 21 -25.94 42.58 -14.46
N ASP A 22 -27.27 42.58 -14.41
CA ASP A 22 -28.10 43.66 -14.93
C ASP A 22 -27.95 44.97 -14.11
N VAL A 23 -27.71 44.86 -12.80
CA VAL A 23 -27.32 46.01 -11.97
C VAL A 23 -25.96 46.57 -12.42
N ILE A 24 -24.97 45.70 -12.67
CA ILE A 24 -23.63 46.11 -13.13
C ILE A 24 -23.70 46.77 -14.51
N LYS A 25 -24.50 46.22 -15.44
CA LYS A 25 -24.75 46.81 -16.76
C LYS A 25 -25.25 48.25 -16.66
N ARG A 26 -26.29 48.48 -15.86
CA ARG A 26 -26.86 49.83 -15.71
C ARG A 26 -25.87 50.83 -15.12
N ARG A 27 -24.98 50.38 -14.21
CA ARG A 27 -23.90 51.23 -13.69
C ARG A 27 -22.86 51.57 -14.76
N LEU A 28 -22.43 50.58 -15.56
CA LEU A 28 -21.45 50.78 -16.63
C LEU A 28 -21.96 51.67 -17.77
N ALA A 29 -23.26 51.59 -18.09
CA ALA A 29 -23.88 52.43 -19.11
C ALA A 29 -23.86 53.93 -18.73
N GLY A 30 -23.53 54.27 -17.47
CA GLY A 30 -23.43 55.65 -17.00
C GLY A 30 -24.77 56.40 -17.02
N GLU A 31 -25.88 55.68 -17.14
CA GLU A 31 -27.21 56.29 -17.16
C GLU A 31 -27.49 56.95 -15.81
N ARG A 32 -27.78 58.26 -15.84
CA ARG A 32 -28.44 58.97 -14.72
C ARG A 32 -29.87 58.46 -14.46
N ASP A 33 -30.23 57.31 -15.02
CA ASP A 33 -31.51 56.65 -14.81
C ASP A 33 -31.52 55.93 -13.46
N GLU A 34 -31.66 56.73 -12.40
CA GLU A 34 -31.90 56.22 -11.06
C GLU A 34 -33.14 55.32 -10.99
N ALA A 35 -34.10 55.45 -11.92
CA ALA A 35 -35.29 54.61 -11.97
C ALA A 35 -34.94 53.21 -12.50
N GLY A 36 -34.19 53.10 -13.59
CA GLY A 36 -33.67 51.84 -14.12
C GLY A 36 -32.77 51.11 -13.12
N LEU A 37 -31.87 51.82 -12.42
CA LEU A 37 -31.04 51.20 -11.37
C LEU A 37 -31.88 50.72 -10.18
N ARG A 38 -32.94 51.45 -9.80
CA ARG A 38 -33.90 51.02 -8.77
C ARG A 38 -34.69 49.78 -9.21
N GLU A 39 -35.14 49.73 -10.46
CA GLU A 39 -35.82 48.57 -11.03
C GLU A 39 -34.91 47.33 -11.03
N ALA A 40 -33.65 47.48 -11.44
CA ALA A 40 -32.62 46.45 -11.34
C ALA A 40 -32.48 45.89 -9.93
N GLY A 41 -32.39 46.80 -8.94
CA GLY A 41 -32.26 46.45 -7.54
C GLY A 41 -33.48 45.71 -7.00
N GLN A 42 -34.69 46.10 -7.41
CA GLN A 42 -35.92 45.39 -7.06
C GLN A 42 -35.98 43.99 -7.68
N ALA A 43 -35.59 43.85 -8.95
CA ALA A 43 -35.51 42.55 -9.62
C ALA A 43 -34.48 41.62 -8.95
N LEU A 44 -33.32 42.14 -8.55
CA LEU A 44 -32.32 41.40 -7.79
C LEU A 44 -32.84 40.95 -6.42
N ALA A 45 -33.52 41.85 -5.69
CA ALA A 45 -34.14 41.51 -4.40
C ALA A 45 -35.23 40.44 -4.55
N ALA A 46 -36.05 40.53 -5.60
CA ALA A 46 -37.06 39.52 -5.91
C ALA A 46 -36.42 38.16 -6.25
N ALA A 47 -35.35 38.15 -7.06
CA ALA A 47 -34.59 36.94 -7.37
C ALA A 47 -33.94 36.35 -6.11
N ARG A 48 -33.47 37.18 -5.18
CA ARG A 48 -32.92 36.75 -3.90
C ARG A 48 -33.95 36.09 -2.99
N ALA A 49 -35.15 36.66 -2.93
CA ALA A 49 -36.26 36.15 -2.13
C ALA A 49 -36.81 34.81 -2.66
N ALA A 50 -36.67 34.56 -3.96
CA ALA A 50 -37.06 33.30 -4.60
C ALA A 50 -36.06 32.15 -4.38
N LEU A 51 -34.86 32.43 -3.86
CA LEU A 51 -33.80 31.44 -3.66
C LEU A 51 -33.97 30.69 -2.31
N PRO A 52 -33.96 29.35 -2.30
CA PRO A 52 -34.10 28.57 -1.07
C PRO A 52 -32.84 28.60 -0.18
N ALA A 53 -31.68 28.97 -0.73
CA ALA A 53 -30.41 29.08 -0.03
C ALA A 53 -29.60 30.26 -0.58
N LEU A 54 -28.47 30.59 0.06
CA LEU A 54 -27.57 31.66 -0.39
C LEU A 54 -27.13 31.44 -1.85
N PRO A 55 -27.18 32.46 -2.73
CA PRO A 55 -26.61 32.40 -4.07
C PRO A 55 -25.09 32.25 -4.02
N ALA A 56 -24.51 31.69 -5.08
CA ALA A 56 -23.08 31.38 -5.16
C ALA A 56 -22.18 32.59 -4.85
N ILE A 57 -22.52 33.77 -5.38
CA ILE A 57 -21.73 34.99 -5.15
C ILE A 57 -21.76 35.45 -3.68
N GLU A 58 -22.90 35.33 -2.99
CA GLU A 58 -23.00 35.63 -1.55
C GLU A 58 -22.24 34.58 -0.72
N ARG A 59 -22.23 33.31 -1.16
CA ARG A 59 -21.39 32.28 -0.54
C ARG A 59 -19.90 32.60 -0.68
N LEU A 60 -19.44 33.00 -1.87
CA LEU A 60 -18.05 33.41 -2.09
C LEU A 60 -17.66 34.59 -1.20
N ARG A 61 -18.55 35.57 -1.07
CA ARG A 61 -18.34 36.71 -0.17
C ARG A 61 -18.10 36.26 1.27
N ILE A 62 -18.92 35.35 1.79
CA ILE A 62 -18.78 34.85 3.15
C ILE A 62 -17.52 33.99 3.31
N ILE A 63 -17.29 33.05 2.39
CA ILE A 63 -16.18 32.09 2.46
C ILE A 63 -14.82 32.80 2.42
N PHE A 64 -14.67 33.79 1.54
CA PHE A 64 -13.39 34.48 1.33
C PHE A 64 -13.31 35.86 1.99
N GLY A 65 -14.35 36.27 2.72
CA GLY A 65 -14.40 37.56 3.43
C GLY A 65 -14.35 38.77 2.50
N LEU A 66 -15.03 38.69 1.34
CA LEU A 66 -15.00 39.77 0.34
C LEU A 66 -15.78 41.00 0.81
N THR A 67 -15.27 42.19 0.49
CA THR A 67 -16.01 43.44 0.63
C THR A 67 -17.13 43.55 -0.43
N ASP A 68 -18.02 44.54 -0.28
CA ASP A 68 -19.03 44.81 -1.32
C ASP A 68 -18.36 45.17 -2.65
N PHE A 69 -17.33 46.02 -2.62
CA PHE A 69 -16.56 46.39 -3.82
C PHE A 69 -15.88 45.17 -4.46
N GLU A 70 -15.26 44.29 -3.68
CA GLU A 70 -14.60 43.09 -4.20
C GLU A 70 -15.60 42.09 -4.80
N THR A 71 -16.78 41.96 -4.18
CA THR A 71 -17.87 41.11 -4.67
C THR A 71 -18.39 41.61 -6.02
N GLU A 72 -18.60 42.92 -6.14
CA GLU A 72 -19.05 43.53 -7.39
C GLU A 72 -17.97 43.53 -8.48
N LEU A 73 -16.69 43.67 -8.11
CA LEU A 73 -15.56 43.52 -9.03
C LEU A 73 -15.50 42.10 -9.60
N LEU A 74 -15.72 41.09 -8.76
CA LEU A 74 -15.81 39.70 -9.21
C LEU A 74 -17.00 39.48 -10.15
N LEU A 75 -18.18 40.07 -9.84
CA LEU A 75 -19.34 40.04 -10.73
C LEU A 75 -19.09 40.73 -12.06
N LEU A 76 -18.39 41.87 -12.07
CA LEU A 76 -18.00 42.56 -13.30
C LEU A 76 -17.09 41.68 -14.17
N CYS A 77 -16.12 40.99 -13.56
CA CYS A 77 -15.26 40.03 -14.27
C CYS A 77 -16.04 38.83 -14.81
N ALA A 78 -16.96 38.27 -14.02
CA ALA A 78 -17.86 37.19 -14.48
C ALA A 78 -18.77 37.66 -15.62
N GLY A 79 -19.28 38.88 -15.53
CA GLY A 79 -20.22 39.45 -16.48
C GLY A 79 -19.67 39.57 -17.89
N VAL A 80 -18.42 39.97 -18.04
CA VAL A 80 -17.76 40.08 -19.35
C VAL A 80 -17.56 38.70 -20.02
N GLU A 81 -17.37 37.64 -19.24
CA GLU A 81 -17.25 36.27 -19.77
C GLU A 81 -18.62 35.66 -20.13
N LEU A 82 -19.69 36.11 -19.48
CA LEU A 82 -21.05 35.56 -19.65
C LEU A 82 -21.92 36.36 -20.63
N ASP A 83 -21.61 37.63 -20.86
CA ASP A 83 -22.44 38.55 -21.63
C ASP A 83 -21.62 39.51 -22.50
N SER A 84 -21.72 39.34 -23.82
CA SER A 84 -21.03 40.19 -24.81
C SER A 84 -21.41 41.68 -24.73
N GLY A 85 -22.61 42.01 -24.24
CA GLY A 85 -23.05 43.38 -24.02
C GLY A 85 -22.25 44.06 -22.91
N LEU A 86 -21.94 43.33 -21.83
CA LEU A 86 -21.07 43.82 -20.74
C LEU A 86 -19.65 44.10 -21.24
N ALA A 87 -19.10 43.23 -22.08
CA ALA A 87 -17.79 43.45 -22.72
C ALA A 87 -17.77 44.74 -23.56
N THR A 88 -18.86 45.00 -24.29
CA THR A 88 -19.02 46.21 -25.11
C THR A 88 -19.15 47.48 -24.26
N LEU A 89 -19.89 47.40 -23.14
CA LEU A 89 -20.01 48.49 -22.17
C LEU A 89 -18.67 48.81 -21.49
N CYS A 90 -17.87 47.79 -21.15
CA CYS A 90 -16.52 47.98 -20.61
C CYS A 90 -15.61 48.73 -21.60
N ALA A 91 -15.65 48.37 -22.89
CA ALA A 91 -14.88 49.06 -23.94
C ALA A 91 -15.32 50.53 -24.09
N THR A 92 -16.63 50.78 -24.06
CA THR A 92 -17.21 52.12 -24.16
C THR A 92 -16.84 52.98 -22.96
N ALA A 93 -16.97 52.45 -21.74
CA ALA A 93 -16.64 53.16 -20.50
C ALA A 93 -15.14 53.48 -20.36
N GLN A 94 -14.28 52.66 -20.98
CA GLN A 94 -12.83 52.89 -21.02
C GLN A 94 -12.38 53.76 -22.19
N GLY A 95 -13.28 54.11 -23.11
CA GLY A 95 -12.98 54.95 -24.28
C GLY A 95 -12.09 54.27 -25.33
N ASP A 96 -11.98 52.93 -25.31
CA ASP A 96 -11.13 52.15 -26.21
C ASP A 96 -11.85 50.87 -26.66
N PRO A 97 -12.22 50.73 -27.95
CA PRO A 97 -12.89 49.55 -28.49
C PRO A 97 -12.13 48.23 -28.29
N HIS A 98 -10.80 48.30 -28.10
CA HIS A 98 -9.97 47.12 -27.88
C HIS A 98 -9.90 46.69 -26.40
N ARG A 99 -10.43 47.49 -25.47
CA ARG A 99 -10.44 47.22 -24.02
C ARG A 99 -11.79 46.69 -23.56
N SER A 100 -12.15 45.49 -24.02
CA SER A 100 -13.43 44.84 -23.65
C SER A 100 -13.42 44.18 -22.26
N ARG A 101 -12.25 44.07 -21.62
CA ARG A 101 -12.11 43.48 -20.28
C ARG A 101 -12.16 44.52 -19.17
N PRO A 102 -12.63 44.15 -17.97
CA PRO A 102 -12.59 45.04 -16.81
C PRO A 102 -11.14 45.33 -16.41
N THR A 103 -10.91 46.53 -15.90
CA THR A 103 -9.64 46.95 -15.29
C THR A 103 -9.92 47.52 -13.92
N ILE A 104 -8.91 47.57 -13.03
CA ILE A 104 -9.11 48.20 -11.73
C ILE A 104 -9.45 49.70 -11.88
N GLY A 105 -8.89 50.38 -12.89
CA GLY A 105 -9.23 51.78 -13.18
C GLY A 105 -10.71 51.98 -13.50
N LEU A 106 -11.28 51.10 -14.34
CA LEU A 106 -12.71 51.10 -14.62
C LEU A 106 -13.54 50.83 -13.35
N ALA A 107 -13.17 49.80 -12.60
CA ALA A 107 -13.88 49.41 -11.38
C ALA A 107 -13.92 50.52 -10.33
N LEU A 108 -12.81 51.24 -10.13
CA LEU A 108 -12.73 52.35 -9.17
C LEU A 108 -13.60 53.56 -9.56
N THR A 109 -13.94 53.68 -10.85
CA THR A 109 -14.76 54.78 -11.36
C THR A 109 -16.25 54.45 -11.30
N VAL A 110 -16.61 53.19 -11.53
CA VAL A 110 -18.01 52.76 -11.74
C VAL A 110 -18.64 52.11 -10.51
N LEU A 111 -17.86 51.39 -9.70
CA LEU A 111 -18.38 50.63 -8.56
C LEU A 111 -18.33 51.45 -7.26
N PRO A 112 -19.35 51.34 -6.38
CA PRO A 112 -19.39 51.98 -5.07
C PRO A 112 -18.31 51.43 -4.12
N ALA A 113 -17.98 52.23 -3.11
CA ALA A 113 -17.02 51.86 -2.05
C ALA A 113 -15.64 51.40 -2.58
N ALA A 114 -15.23 51.94 -3.73
CA ALA A 114 -13.99 51.62 -4.42
C ALA A 114 -12.74 51.80 -3.56
N HIS A 115 -11.84 50.80 -3.57
CA HIS A 115 -10.56 50.85 -2.89
C HIS A 115 -9.44 50.12 -3.64
N TRP A 116 -8.23 50.70 -3.64
CA TRP A 116 -7.06 50.11 -4.31
C TRP A 116 -6.57 48.81 -3.68
N SER A 117 -6.85 48.59 -2.40
CA SER A 117 -6.38 47.40 -1.68
C SER A 117 -6.96 46.10 -2.26
N ALA A 118 -8.09 46.14 -2.98
CA ALA A 118 -8.78 44.95 -3.53
C ALA A 118 -7.92 44.09 -4.47
N VAL A 119 -6.93 44.69 -5.14
CA VAL A 119 -6.04 44.02 -6.11
C VAL A 119 -4.60 43.90 -5.61
N THR A 120 -4.39 44.06 -4.31
CA THR A 120 -3.09 43.75 -3.69
C THR A 120 -2.88 42.24 -3.65
N PRO A 121 -1.64 41.72 -3.71
CA PRO A 121 -1.38 40.28 -3.69
C PRO A 121 -1.94 39.55 -2.46
N THR A 122 -2.10 40.26 -1.34
CA THR A 122 -2.63 39.74 -0.07
C THR A 122 -4.15 39.90 0.06
N ALA A 123 -4.80 40.68 -0.81
CA ALA A 123 -6.25 40.83 -0.78
C ALA A 123 -6.96 39.57 -1.25
N PRO A 124 -8.17 39.27 -0.73
CA PRO A 124 -8.88 38.03 -1.00
C PRO A 124 -8.99 37.67 -2.49
N LEU A 125 -9.28 38.65 -3.35
CA LEU A 125 -9.46 38.43 -4.79
C LEU A 125 -8.22 37.83 -5.47
N ARG A 126 -7.01 38.26 -5.09
CA ARG A 126 -5.75 37.75 -5.65
C ARG A 126 -5.16 36.61 -4.82
N HIS A 127 -5.25 36.71 -3.51
CA HIS A 127 -4.76 35.69 -2.59
C HIS A 127 -5.41 34.32 -2.86
N TRP A 128 -6.73 34.31 -3.00
CA TRP A 128 -7.52 33.12 -3.36
C TRP A 128 -7.63 32.93 -4.88
N ARG A 129 -6.92 33.72 -5.69
CA ARG A 129 -6.96 33.67 -7.16
C ARG A 129 -8.38 33.66 -7.72
N LEU A 130 -9.29 34.42 -7.12
CA LEU A 130 -10.66 34.55 -7.65
C LEU A 130 -10.64 35.30 -8.98
N ILE A 131 -9.68 36.21 -9.12
CA ILE A 131 -9.34 36.90 -10.37
C ILE A 131 -7.84 36.78 -10.64
N GLU A 132 -7.48 36.87 -11.91
CA GLU A 132 -6.12 36.96 -12.41
C GLU A 132 -5.92 38.32 -13.11
N LEU A 133 -4.75 38.93 -12.87
CA LEU A 133 -4.30 40.12 -13.59
C LEU A 133 -3.47 39.66 -14.79
N VAL A 134 -3.80 40.14 -15.98
CA VAL A 134 -2.97 39.92 -17.17
C VAL A 134 -1.68 40.72 -17.02
N GLU A 135 -0.54 40.03 -17.10
CA GLU A 135 0.79 40.64 -16.97
C GLU A 135 1.15 41.47 -18.22
N GLY A 136 2.04 42.45 -18.04
CA GLY A 136 2.59 43.26 -19.14
C GLY A 136 2.05 44.68 -19.25
N GLU A 137 1.04 45.06 -18.46
CA GLU A 137 0.47 46.41 -18.42
C GLU A 137 0.57 47.06 -17.02
N PRO A 138 0.52 48.40 -16.93
CA PRO A 138 0.36 49.09 -15.65
C PRO A 138 -0.86 48.59 -14.88
N LEU A 139 -0.76 48.47 -13.55
CA LEU A 139 -1.82 47.89 -12.71
C LEU A 139 -3.22 48.49 -12.98
N VAL A 140 -3.29 49.79 -13.25
CA VAL A 140 -4.54 50.53 -13.50
C VAL A 140 -5.25 50.06 -14.77
N THR A 141 -4.49 49.72 -15.81
CA THR A 141 -5.01 49.30 -17.13
C THR A 141 -4.92 47.81 -17.36
N ALA A 142 -4.21 47.07 -16.50
CA ALA A 142 -4.07 45.64 -16.57
C ALA A 142 -5.46 44.96 -16.61
N PRO A 143 -5.75 44.16 -17.66
CA PRO A 143 -7.00 43.44 -17.75
C PRO A 143 -7.18 42.46 -16.58
N LEU A 144 -8.37 42.48 -15.99
CA LEU A 144 -8.81 41.54 -14.96
C LEU A 144 -9.60 40.41 -15.61
N ARG A 145 -9.32 39.18 -15.19
CA ARG A 145 -10.04 37.98 -15.65
C ARG A 145 -10.49 37.17 -14.44
N ILE A 146 -11.74 36.68 -14.47
CA ILE A 146 -12.20 35.73 -13.45
C ILE A 146 -11.56 34.35 -13.67
N ASP A 147 -11.20 33.67 -12.59
CA ASP A 147 -10.74 32.30 -12.67
C ASP A 147 -11.86 31.36 -13.11
N GLU A 148 -11.56 30.46 -14.05
CA GLU A 148 -12.52 29.55 -14.68
C GLU A 148 -13.27 28.67 -13.65
N ARG A 149 -12.57 28.19 -12.60
CA ARG A 149 -13.17 27.36 -11.55
C ARG A 149 -14.18 28.17 -10.72
N VAL A 150 -13.91 29.45 -10.51
CA VAL A 150 -14.79 30.37 -9.78
C VAL A 150 -15.99 30.76 -10.63
N LEU A 151 -15.80 30.96 -11.94
CA LEU A 151 -16.91 31.16 -12.88
C LEU A 151 -17.86 29.95 -12.90
N HIS A 152 -17.34 28.73 -12.98
CA HIS A 152 -18.15 27.51 -12.89
C HIS A 152 -18.91 27.41 -11.56
N TYR A 153 -18.27 27.79 -10.45
CA TYR A 153 -18.95 27.86 -9.14
C TYR A 153 -20.13 28.85 -9.15
N LEU A 154 -19.95 30.04 -9.72
CA LEU A 154 -21.01 31.05 -9.84
C LEU A 154 -22.20 30.56 -10.66
N LEU A 155 -21.94 29.75 -11.69
CA LEU A 155 -22.97 29.14 -12.54
C LEU A 155 -23.68 27.94 -11.89
N GLY A 156 -23.20 27.46 -10.74
CA GLY A 156 -23.70 26.27 -10.06
C GLY A 156 -23.18 24.96 -10.65
N VAL A 157 -22.07 24.99 -11.39
CA VAL A 157 -21.45 23.82 -12.04
C VAL A 157 -20.42 23.18 -11.09
N ALA A 158 -20.67 21.94 -10.70
CA ALA A 158 -19.79 21.17 -9.81
C ALA A 158 -18.64 20.54 -10.60
N THR A 159 -17.48 21.20 -10.63
CA THR A 159 -16.25 20.70 -11.27
C THR A 159 -15.04 21.00 -10.38
N LEU A 160 -13.98 20.19 -10.51
CA LEU A 160 -12.69 20.43 -9.86
C LEU A 160 -11.83 21.39 -10.71
N ASP A 161 -10.98 22.21 -10.08
CA ASP A 161 -10.00 23.03 -10.79
C ASP A 161 -9.14 22.19 -11.74
N ARG A 162 -9.04 22.60 -13.02
CA ARG A 162 -8.29 21.90 -14.07
C ARG A 162 -6.82 21.64 -13.72
N ARG A 163 -6.22 22.49 -12.87
CA ARG A 163 -4.82 22.36 -12.42
C ARG A 163 -4.66 21.30 -11.33
N LEU A 164 -5.72 21.02 -10.57
CA LEU A 164 -5.73 19.97 -9.55
C LEU A 164 -6.08 18.60 -10.15
N GLN A 165 -6.93 18.56 -11.19
CA GLN A 165 -7.36 17.31 -11.84
C GLN A 165 -6.25 16.29 -12.15
N PRO A 166 -5.06 16.66 -12.70
CA PRO A 166 -4.01 15.67 -12.97
C PRO A 166 -3.27 15.20 -11.71
N LEU A 167 -3.37 15.93 -10.59
CA LEU A 167 -2.62 15.67 -9.36
C LEU A 167 -3.44 14.89 -8.33
N VAL A 168 -4.77 14.97 -8.38
CA VAL A 168 -5.63 14.40 -7.35
C VAL A 168 -6.66 13.42 -7.91
N ARG A 169 -6.98 12.41 -7.09
CA ARG A 169 -8.01 11.40 -7.40
C ARG A 169 -9.06 11.36 -6.29
N LEU A 170 -10.34 11.44 -6.65
CA LEU A 170 -11.43 11.24 -5.69
C LEU A 170 -11.38 9.80 -5.16
N LEU A 171 -11.38 9.63 -3.84
CA LEU A 171 -11.49 8.32 -3.21
C LEU A 171 -12.94 7.84 -3.24
N GLU A 172 -13.11 6.55 -3.54
CA GLU A 172 -14.41 5.90 -3.44
C GLU A 172 -14.77 5.61 -1.98
N PRO A 173 -16.06 5.68 -1.62
CA PRO A 173 -16.54 5.27 -0.31
C PRO A 173 -16.10 3.85 0.04
N ALA A 174 -15.76 3.64 1.31
CA ALA A 174 -15.31 2.35 1.78
C ALA A 174 -16.46 1.33 1.85
N VAL A 175 -16.28 0.17 1.21
CA VAL A 175 -17.30 -0.90 1.16
C VAL A 175 -17.61 -1.50 2.55
N ALA A 176 -16.57 -1.72 3.36
CA ALA A 176 -16.69 -2.29 4.70
C ALA A 176 -15.51 -1.86 5.57
N LEU A 177 -15.79 -1.51 6.83
CA LEU A 177 -14.76 -1.20 7.83
C LEU A 177 -14.89 -2.08 9.09
N PRO A 178 -13.75 -2.58 9.61
CA PRO A 178 -13.66 -3.16 10.95
C PRO A 178 -14.20 -2.22 12.03
N ALA A 179 -14.60 -2.78 13.18
CA ALA A 179 -15.12 -2.00 14.30
C ALA A 179 -14.05 -1.07 14.89
N SER A 180 -12.82 -1.55 15.02
CA SER A 180 -11.63 -0.80 15.46
C SER A 180 -11.36 0.40 14.55
N HIS A 181 -11.48 0.21 13.23
CA HIS A 181 -11.32 1.29 12.26
C HIS A 181 -12.46 2.30 12.35
N ARG A 182 -13.71 1.86 12.55
CA ARG A 182 -14.84 2.77 12.79
C ARG A 182 -14.67 3.63 14.05
N GLN A 183 -14.10 3.09 15.12
CA GLN A 183 -13.76 3.87 16.32
C GLN A 183 -12.71 4.96 16.02
N ILE A 184 -11.73 4.65 15.18
CA ILE A 184 -10.75 5.64 14.72
C ILE A 184 -11.43 6.76 13.92
N VAL A 185 -12.36 6.42 13.02
CA VAL A 185 -13.14 7.40 12.25
C VAL A 185 -13.86 8.37 13.18
N GLU A 186 -14.62 7.87 14.15
CA GLU A 186 -15.34 8.72 15.11
C GLU A 186 -14.40 9.60 15.94
N ARG A 187 -13.25 9.06 16.35
CA ARG A 187 -12.25 9.85 17.11
C ARG A 187 -11.66 10.99 16.28
N ILE A 188 -11.37 10.76 15.00
CA ILE A 188 -10.84 11.80 14.11
C ILE A 188 -11.92 12.81 13.76
N ALA A 189 -13.15 12.36 13.51
CA ALA A 189 -14.27 13.26 13.26
C ALA A 189 -14.50 14.21 14.45
N ALA A 190 -14.53 13.68 15.68
CA ALA A 190 -14.65 14.49 16.90
C ALA A 190 -13.48 15.46 17.08
N LEU A 191 -12.23 15.04 16.79
CA LEU A 191 -11.06 15.91 16.85
C LEU A 191 -11.20 17.14 15.92
N TRP A 192 -11.84 16.96 14.77
CA TRP A 192 -12.02 18.00 13.76
C TRP A 192 -13.31 18.82 13.90
N GLU A 193 -14.17 18.47 14.86
CA GLU A 193 -15.26 19.34 15.30
C GLU A 193 -14.73 20.51 16.16
N GLU A 194 -13.58 20.33 16.84
CA GLU A 194 -12.88 21.37 17.60
C GLU A 194 -11.86 22.14 16.73
N GLN A 195 -11.59 23.40 17.07
CA GLN A 195 -10.61 24.25 16.39
C GLN A 195 -9.36 24.50 17.26
N PRO A 196 -8.14 24.47 16.70
CA PRO A 196 -7.82 24.23 15.30
C PRO A 196 -7.90 22.75 14.92
N ALA A 197 -8.21 22.43 13.66
CA ALA A 197 -8.18 21.07 13.13
C ALA A 197 -6.76 20.70 12.64
N PRO A 198 -5.95 19.96 13.44
CA PRO A 198 -4.59 19.61 13.04
C PRO A 198 -4.59 18.56 11.93
N PRO A 199 -3.51 18.43 11.12
CA PRO A 199 -3.34 17.28 10.26
C PRO A 199 -3.34 16.00 11.06
N VAL A 200 -3.87 14.95 10.45
CA VAL A 200 -3.87 13.61 11.04
C VAL A 200 -3.04 12.68 10.19
N GLN A 201 -2.08 12.01 10.82
CA GLN A 201 -1.29 10.97 10.19
C GLN A 201 -1.86 9.58 10.51
N ILE A 202 -2.24 8.86 9.46
CA ILE A 202 -2.73 7.48 9.46
C ILE A 202 -1.53 6.57 9.13
N CYS A 203 -1.04 5.85 10.14
CA CYS A 203 0.07 4.89 10.01
C CYS A 203 -0.47 3.46 9.98
N GLY A 204 0.11 2.57 9.17
CA GLY A 204 -0.23 1.15 9.18
C GLY A 204 0.21 0.46 7.90
N SER A 205 0.48 -0.85 7.90
CA SER A 205 1.16 -1.52 6.78
C SER A 205 0.35 -1.60 5.48
N ASP A 206 -0.98 -1.45 5.53
CA ASP A 206 -1.87 -1.67 4.38
C ASP A 206 -2.40 -0.37 3.76
N SER A 207 -1.94 -0.03 2.55
CA SER A 207 -2.32 1.21 1.86
C SER A 207 -3.84 1.33 1.60
N TYR A 208 -4.50 0.22 1.25
CA TYR A 208 -5.94 0.19 1.04
C TYR A 208 -6.70 0.50 2.32
N SER A 209 -6.33 -0.11 3.45
CA SER A 209 -6.96 0.17 4.74
C SER A 209 -6.79 1.64 5.15
N ARG A 210 -5.62 2.25 4.89
CA ARG A 210 -5.40 3.69 5.13
C ARG A 210 -6.33 4.56 4.27
N GLN A 211 -6.47 4.25 2.98
CA GLN A 211 -7.37 4.98 2.06
C GLN A 211 -8.84 4.78 2.40
N ALA A 212 -9.26 3.55 2.76
CA ALA A 212 -10.62 3.25 3.17
C ALA A 212 -11.00 3.97 4.47
N LEU A 213 -10.07 4.07 5.42
CA LEU A 213 -10.24 4.86 6.64
C LEU A 213 -10.41 6.35 6.31
N ALA A 214 -9.56 6.90 5.42
CA ALA A 214 -9.67 8.27 4.97
C ALA A 214 -11.02 8.57 4.30
N ALA A 215 -11.46 7.70 3.39
CA ALA A 215 -12.77 7.81 2.75
C ALA A 215 -13.91 7.80 3.78
N ALA A 216 -13.87 6.91 4.77
CA ALA A 216 -14.87 6.84 5.84
C ALA A 216 -14.89 8.09 6.74
N ILE A 217 -13.73 8.72 6.99
CA ILE A 217 -13.65 10.02 7.67
C ILE A 217 -14.36 11.10 6.85
N GLY A 218 -14.13 11.11 5.54
CA GLY A 218 -14.84 11.99 4.61
C GLY A 218 -16.34 11.80 4.67
N ASP A 219 -16.82 10.57 4.50
CA ASP A 219 -18.25 10.23 4.56
C ASP A 219 -18.89 10.66 5.89
N ARG A 220 -18.21 10.41 7.01
CA ARG A 220 -18.66 10.80 8.36
C ARG A 220 -18.78 12.32 8.54
N LEU A 221 -17.98 13.09 7.83
CA LEU A 221 -18.00 14.56 7.84
C LEU A 221 -18.85 15.16 6.72
N GLY A 222 -19.39 14.34 5.81
CA GLY A 222 -20.09 14.79 4.61
C GLY A 222 -19.16 15.49 3.60
N ARG A 223 -17.89 15.07 3.53
CA ARG A 223 -16.84 15.70 2.72
C ARG A 223 -16.18 14.71 1.77
N ALA A 224 -16.03 15.11 0.51
CA ALA A 224 -15.26 14.32 -0.46
C ALA A 224 -13.77 14.30 -0.10
N VAL A 225 -13.11 13.16 -0.31
CA VAL A 225 -11.67 12.99 -0.02
C VAL A 225 -10.90 12.82 -1.32
N TYR A 226 -9.94 13.70 -1.55
CA TYR A 226 -9.06 13.63 -2.71
C TYR A 226 -7.68 13.15 -2.29
N LEU A 227 -7.22 12.08 -2.95
CA LEU A 227 -5.90 11.51 -2.82
C LEU A 227 -4.90 12.28 -3.70
N LEU A 228 -3.83 12.78 -3.09
CA LEU A 228 -2.63 13.34 -3.73
C LEU A 228 -1.46 12.42 -3.38
N ARG A 229 -0.70 11.94 -4.38
CA ARG A 229 0.50 11.14 -4.09
C ARG A 229 1.64 12.09 -3.74
N ALA A 230 2.47 11.69 -2.79
CA ALA A 230 3.57 12.52 -2.30
C ALA A 230 4.62 12.84 -3.39
N GLU A 231 4.81 11.92 -4.35
CA GLU A 231 5.66 12.12 -5.54
C GLU A 231 5.14 13.18 -6.52
N ASP A 232 3.82 13.42 -6.52
CA ASP A 232 3.17 14.44 -7.38
C ASP A 232 3.22 15.84 -6.75
N VAL A 233 3.71 15.97 -5.51
CA VAL A 233 3.88 17.26 -4.86
C VAL A 233 5.12 17.98 -5.44
N PRO A 234 4.97 19.20 -5.99
CA PRO A 234 6.09 19.93 -6.57
C PRO A 234 7.15 20.28 -5.51
N ALA A 235 8.43 20.25 -5.91
CA ALA A 235 9.54 20.57 -5.01
C ALA A 235 9.79 22.08 -4.85
N GLY A 236 9.38 22.89 -5.84
CA GLY A 236 9.61 24.33 -5.86
C GLY A 236 8.72 25.09 -4.86
N PRO A 237 9.26 26.01 -4.02
CA PRO A 237 8.45 26.74 -3.03
C PRO A 237 7.28 27.54 -3.64
N ALA A 238 7.47 28.13 -4.82
CA ALA A 238 6.42 28.89 -5.50
C ALA A 238 5.29 27.99 -6.04
N GLU A 239 5.65 26.80 -6.54
CA GLU A 239 4.69 25.80 -7.01
C GLU A 239 3.94 25.16 -5.84
N GLN A 240 4.61 24.94 -4.71
CA GLN A 240 3.98 24.49 -3.46
C GLN A 240 2.98 25.50 -2.92
N GLU A 241 3.35 26.79 -2.89
CA GLU A 241 2.43 27.86 -2.49
C GLU A 241 1.22 27.91 -3.43
N LEU A 242 1.44 27.80 -4.74
CA LEU A 242 0.35 27.71 -5.72
C LEU A 242 -0.58 26.53 -5.44
N LEU A 243 -0.03 25.33 -5.27
CA LEU A 243 -0.81 24.12 -4.98
C LEU A 243 -1.61 24.27 -3.68
N ALA A 244 -0.99 24.82 -2.63
CA ALA A 244 -1.65 25.06 -1.35
C ALA A 244 -2.85 26.02 -1.51
N ARG A 245 -2.68 27.14 -2.23
CA ARG A 245 -3.78 28.09 -2.48
C ARG A 245 -4.90 27.50 -3.31
N LEU A 246 -4.58 26.76 -4.37
CA LEU A 246 -5.59 26.09 -5.20
C LEU A 246 -6.38 25.06 -4.38
N TRP A 247 -5.68 24.28 -3.55
CA TRP A 247 -6.30 23.29 -2.69
C TRP A 247 -7.17 23.92 -1.60
N GLU A 248 -6.66 24.91 -0.86
CA GLU A 248 -7.43 25.60 0.19
C GLU A 248 -8.70 26.24 -0.37
N ARG A 249 -8.60 26.85 -1.56
CA ARG A 249 -9.77 27.37 -2.28
C ARG A 249 -10.76 26.27 -2.61
N GLU A 250 -10.30 25.14 -3.15
CA GLU A 250 -11.18 24.03 -3.49
C GLU A 250 -11.85 23.44 -2.24
N ALA A 251 -11.11 23.26 -1.15
CA ALA A 251 -11.62 22.81 0.14
C ALA A 251 -12.67 23.80 0.70
N ALA A 252 -12.48 25.10 0.53
CA ALA A 252 -13.43 26.12 0.94
C ALA A 252 -14.71 26.12 0.07
N LEU A 253 -14.59 25.87 -1.24
CA LEU A 253 -15.73 25.85 -2.17
C LEU A 253 -16.57 24.58 -2.07
N SER A 254 -15.92 23.42 -1.99
CA SER A 254 -16.55 22.09 -2.07
C SER A 254 -16.66 21.37 -0.73
N GLY A 255 -15.97 21.87 0.31
CA GLY A 255 -15.85 21.17 1.59
C GLY A 255 -14.89 19.98 1.57
N ALA A 256 -14.09 19.78 0.52
CA ALA A 256 -13.23 18.63 0.35
C ALA A 256 -12.08 18.50 1.38
N LEU A 257 -11.58 17.27 1.54
CA LEU A 257 -10.43 16.88 2.35
C LEU A 257 -9.29 16.38 1.46
N ALA A 258 -8.04 16.68 1.86
CA ALA A 258 -6.86 16.15 1.18
C ALA A 258 -6.34 14.92 1.93
N LEU A 259 -6.01 13.87 1.19
CA LEU A 259 -5.20 12.76 1.67
C LEU A 259 -3.88 12.76 0.89
N ILE A 260 -2.76 12.96 1.58
CA ILE A 260 -1.43 12.74 1.01
C ILE A 260 -1.03 11.29 1.26
N ALA A 261 -0.81 10.49 0.21
CA ALA A 261 -0.26 9.15 0.35
C ALA A 261 1.26 9.16 0.11
N VAL A 262 1.99 8.68 1.11
CA VAL A 262 3.44 8.47 1.05
C VAL A 262 3.68 6.96 0.96
N ASP A 263 4.16 6.50 -0.19
CA ASP A 263 4.42 5.09 -0.46
C ASP A 263 5.82 4.66 0.01
N ASP A 264 5.99 3.36 0.24
CA ASP A 264 7.25 2.80 0.73
C ASP A 264 8.33 2.86 -0.36
N GLY A 265 9.23 3.83 -0.24
CA GLY A 265 10.30 4.07 -1.22
C GLY A 265 10.33 5.51 -1.74
N ASP A 266 9.30 6.31 -1.43
CA ASP A 266 9.34 7.73 -1.74
C ASP A 266 10.43 8.42 -0.89
N THR A 267 11.43 8.96 -1.58
CA THR A 267 12.51 9.76 -0.98
C THR A 267 12.20 11.25 -0.95
N SER A 268 11.16 11.69 -1.67
CA SER A 268 10.75 13.08 -1.73
C SER A 268 10.27 13.55 -0.35
N ARG A 269 10.71 14.74 0.04
CA ARG A 269 10.18 15.47 1.20
C ARG A 269 9.40 16.73 0.77
N ALA A 270 9.07 16.85 -0.51
CA ALA A 270 8.30 17.98 -1.03
C ALA A 270 6.93 18.11 -0.34
N TRP A 271 6.30 16.97 -0.03
CA TRP A 271 5.04 16.91 0.72
C TRP A 271 5.13 17.59 2.10
N LEU A 272 6.29 17.58 2.77
CA LEU A 272 6.46 18.22 4.08
C LEU A 272 6.41 19.74 3.93
N GLY A 273 7.13 20.29 2.95
CA GLY A 273 7.09 21.72 2.64
C GLY A 273 5.70 22.19 2.23
N TRP A 274 4.96 21.36 1.49
CA TRP A 274 3.56 21.66 1.18
C TRP A 274 2.65 21.60 2.42
N LEU A 275 2.82 20.60 3.30
CA LEU A 275 2.05 20.44 4.53
C LEU A 275 2.20 21.62 5.51
N GLU A 276 3.37 22.24 5.53
CA GLU A 276 3.67 23.44 6.32
C GLU A 276 2.95 24.69 5.80
N ARG A 277 2.62 24.72 4.50
CA ARG A 277 1.94 25.86 3.85
C ARG A 277 0.43 25.71 3.88
N VAL A 278 -0.06 24.52 3.54
CA VAL A 278 -1.49 24.25 3.39
C VAL A 278 -2.24 24.31 4.71
N GLN A 279 -3.33 25.06 4.75
CA GLN A 279 -4.23 25.17 5.89
C GLN A 279 -5.41 24.20 5.80
N GLY A 280 -6.03 23.93 6.95
CA GLY A 280 -7.24 23.10 7.04
C GLY A 280 -6.98 21.61 7.31
N MET A 281 -8.03 20.81 7.08
CA MET A 281 -8.08 19.39 7.39
C MET A 281 -7.33 18.58 6.32
N VAL A 282 -6.19 18.02 6.70
CA VAL A 282 -5.32 17.22 5.84
C VAL A 282 -5.04 15.88 6.52
N LEU A 283 -5.20 14.80 5.77
CA LEU A 283 -4.78 13.46 6.14
C LEU A 283 -3.43 13.14 5.50
N LEU A 284 -2.57 12.46 6.23
CA LEU A 284 -1.37 11.83 5.70
C LEU A 284 -1.47 10.32 5.88
N ALA A 285 -1.21 9.53 4.84
CA ALA A 285 -1.19 8.07 4.92
C ALA A 285 0.21 7.55 4.61
N SER A 286 0.78 6.77 5.53
CA SER A 286 2.10 6.15 5.38
C SER A 286 2.15 4.80 6.07
N ALA A 287 3.09 3.94 5.68
CA ALA A 287 3.30 2.68 6.41
C ALA A 287 3.86 2.96 7.81
N ASP A 288 4.91 3.77 7.84
CA ASP A 288 5.63 4.14 9.04
C ASP A 288 5.34 5.58 9.49
N PRO A 289 5.60 5.90 10.77
CA PRO A 289 5.53 7.27 11.27
C PRO A 289 6.50 8.16 10.50
N LEU A 290 6.01 9.33 10.09
CA LEU A 290 6.77 10.29 9.31
C LEU A 290 7.24 11.41 10.24
N PRO A 291 8.36 12.07 9.92
CA PRO A 291 8.82 13.20 10.72
C PRO A 291 7.77 14.31 10.74
N SER A 292 7.52 14.84 11.93
CA SER A 292 6.77 16.07 12.12
C SER A 292 7.68 17.27 11.87
N GLY A 293 7.27 18.20 11.01
CA GLY A 293 7.86 19.53 10.92
C GLY A 293 7.40 20.41 12.09
N ASP A 294 7.26 21.71 11.86
CA ASP A 294 6.85 22.67 12.91
C ASP A 294 5.35 22.59 13.27
N ARG A 295 4.56 21.83 12.49
CA ARG A 295 3.11 21.70 12.67
C ARG A 295 2.76 20.57 13.65
N LEU A 296 1.81 20.81 14.55
CA LEU A 296 1.22 19.77 15.39
C LEU A 296 0.47 18.76 14.51
N ILE A 297 0.94 17.52 14.48
CA ILE A 297 0.32 16.41 13.74
C ILE A 297 -0.17 15.37 14.75
N VAL A 298 -1.44 14.99 14.63
CA VAL A 298 -2.01 13.91 15.45
C VAL A 298 -1.80 12.59 14.73
N ARG A 299 -1.09 11.66 15.36
CA ARG A 299 -0.84 10.33 14.79
C ARG A 299 -1.87 9.32 15.27
N VAL A 300 -2.30 8.47 14.34
CA VAL A 300 -3.15 7.31 14.59
C VAL A 300 -2.58 6.10 13.88
N ASP A 301 -2.37 5.02 14.64
CA ASP A 301 -1.99 3.72 14.09
C ASP A 301 -3.26 2.91 13.74
N VAL A 302 -3.28 2.35 12.54
CA VAL A 302 -4.34 1.48 12.03
C VAL A 302 -3.99 0.03 12.37
N PRO A 303 -4.69 -0.59 13.33
CA PRO A 303 -4.41 -1.98 13.68
C PRO A 303 -4.84 -2.91 12.54
N GLN A 304 -4.15 -4.04 12.41
CA GLN A 304 -4.66 -5.15 11.61
C GLN A 304 -5.97 -5.66 12.25
N PRO A 305 -7.00 -6.00 11.45
CA PRO A 305 -8.27 -6.49 11.99
C PRO A 305 -8.06 -7.78 12.79
N ASP A 306 -8.65 -7.85 13.98
CA ASP A 306 -8.61 -9.08 14.78
C ASP A 306 -9.47 -10.19 14.15
N ARG A 307 -9.45 -11.40 14.71
CA ARG A 307 -10.22 -12.52 14.12
C ARG A 307 -11.73 -12.33 14.13
N THR A 308 -12.26 -11.64 15.14
CA THR A 308 -13.69 -11.34 15.24
C THR A 308 -14.08 -10.34 14.15
N GLU A 309 -13.23 -9.34 13.94
CA GLU A 309 -13.39 -8.34 12.89
C GLU A 309 -13.23 -8.95 11.51
N GLN A 310 -12.22 -9.80 11.29
CA GLN A 310 -12.03 -10.51 10.02
C GLN A 310 -13.24 -11.39 9.70
N ARG A 311 -13.77 -12.15 10.67
CA ARG A 311 -15.01 -12.93 10.47
C ARG A 311 -16.16 -12.03 10.02
N SER A 312 -16.33 -10.88 10.68
CA SER A 312 -17.39 -9.92 10.35
C SER A 312 -17.20 -9.33 8.94
N LEU A 313 -15.96 -9.00 8.55
CA LEU A 313 -15.64 -8.51 7.19
C LEU A 313 -15.96 -9.56 6.13
N TRP A 314 -15.55 -10.81 6.34
CA TRP A 314 -15.85 -11.92 5.44
C TRP A 314 -17.36 -12.11 5.26
N GLN A 315 -18.12 -12.09 6.36
CA GLN A 315 -19.58 -12.19 6.32
C GLN A 315 -20.22 -11.01 5.58
N GLN A 316 -19.75 -9.78 5.84
CA GLN A 316 -20.26 -8.58 5.19
C GLN A 316 -19.96 -8.55 3.68
N ILE A 317 -18.76 -8.97 3.27
CA ILE A 317 -18.33 -8.95 1.86
C ILE A 317 -18.98 -10.10 1.07
N LEU A 318 -19.08 -11.30 1.66
CA LEU A 318 -19.67 -12.46 0.98
C LEU A 318 -21.21 -12.42 0.96
N GLY A 319 -21.85 -11.69 1.88
CA GLY A 319 -23.30 -11.64 2.00
C GLY A 319 -23.89 -13.06 2.17
N GLU A 320 -24.89 -13.40 1.36
CA GLU A 320 -25.54 -14.73 1.40
C GLU A 320 -24.58 -15.90 1.11
N ARG A 321 -23.48 -15.66 0.38
CA ARG A 321 -22.43 -16.68 0.13
C ARG A 321 -21.63 -17.03 1.38
N SER A 322 -21.76 -16.29 2.48
CA SER A 322 -21.13 -16.69 3.74
C SER A 322 -21.74 -17.99 4.29
N LEU A 323 -23.00 -18.31 3.92
CA LEU A 323 -23.71 -19.50 4.36
C LEU A 323 -23.21 -20.78 3.68
N THR A 324 -22.58 -20.67 2.50
CA THR A 324 -22.00 -21.83 1.78
C THR A 324 -20.61 -22.21 2.29
N LEU A 325 -19.94 -21.36 3.09
CA LEU A 325 -18.64 -21.63 3.72
C LEU A 325 -18.72 -22.57 4.95
N ASN A 326 -19.58 -23.59 4.88
CA ASN A 326 -19.85 -24.59 5.94
C ASN A 326 -18.57 -25.12 6.61
N GLY A 327 -18.17 -24.52 7.74
CA GLY A 327 -16.98 -24.90 8.50
C GLY A 327 -15.62 -24.57 7.85
N GLN A 328 -15.59 -24.07 6.61
CA GLN A 328 -14.34 -23.74 5.88
C GLN A 328 -13.79 -22.35 6.22
N LEU A 329 -14.62 -21.45 6.74
CA LEU A 329 -14.18 -20.10 7.11
C LEU A 329 -13.18 -20.11 8.29
N GLU A 330 -13.37 -20.99 9.28
CA GLU A 330 -12.51 -21.01 10.46
C GLU A 330 -11.05 -21.37 10.15
N PRO A 331 -10.75 -22.43 9.36
CA PRO A 331 -9.40 -22.70 8.89
C PRO A 331 -8.77 -21.52 8.13
N LEU A 332 -9.55 -20.81 7.30
CA LEU A 332 -9.05 -19.67 6.54
C LEU A 332 -8.69 -18.48 7.43
N LEU A 333 -9.56 -18.12 8.39
CA LEU A 333 -9.31 -17.05 9.36
C LEU A 333 -8.13 -17.36 10.31
N VAL A 334 -7.89 -18.65 10.56
CA VAL A 334 -6.73 -19.10 11.35
C VAL A 334 -5.43 -18.95 10.57
N GLN A 335 -5.46 -19.26 9.27
CA GLN A 335 -4.25 -19.29 8.45
C GLN A 335 -3.91 -17.94 7.83
N PHE A 336 -4.90 -17.28 7.22
CA PHE A 336 -4.72 -16.10 6.38
C PHE A 336 -5.18 -14.84 7.10
N SER A 337 -4.30 -13.85 7.22
CA SER A 337 -4.63 -12.52 7.77
C SER A 337 -4.87 -11.55 6.62
N LEU A 338 -6.03 -11.69 5.97
CA LEU A 338 -6.36 -10.91 4.77
C LEU A 338 -6.99 -9.55 5.13
N ASN A 339 -6.59 -8.50 4.41
CA ASN A 339 -7.25 -7.20 4.48
C ASN A 339 -8.56 -7.20 3.67
N THR A 340 -9.37 -6.14 3.81
CA THR A 340 -10.64 -5.98 3.11
C THR A 340 -10.52 -6.12 1.58
N ASN A 341 -9.47 -5.58 0.98
CA ASN A 341 -9.30 -5.64 -0.48
C ASN A 341 -9.00 -7.06 -0.98
N THR A 342 -8.14 -7.78 -0.27
CA THR A 342 -7.83 -9.17 -0.60
C THR A 342 -9.05 -10.07 -0.42
N ILE A 343 -9.87 -9.85 0.62
CA ILE A 343 -11.14 -10.58 0.80
C ILE A 343 -12.10 -10.31 -0.38
N ARG A 344 -12.19 -9.04 -0.84
CA ARG A 344 -12.98 -8.69 -2.04
C ARG A 344 -12.43 -9.37 -3.30
N ALA A 345 -11.11 -9.37 -3.49
CA ALA A 345 -10.48 -10.01 -4.64
C ALA A 345 -10.74 -11.53 -4.66
N VAL A 346 -10.62 -12.20 -3.52
CA VAL A 346 -10.98 -13.63 -3.36
C VAL A 346 -12.46 -13.86 -3.71
N THR A 347 -13.35 -12.99 -3.26
CA THR A 347 -14.80 -13.10 -3.52
C THR A 347 -15.15 -12.89 -5.01
N LEU A 348 -14.46 -11.99 -5.71
CA LEU A 348 -14.69 -11.75 -7.14
C LEU A 348 -14.13 -12.89 -8.01
N ALA A 349 -12.99 -13.48 -7.62
CA ALA A 349 -12.35 -14.59 -8.33
C ALA A 349 -13.14 -15.91 -8.28
N THR A 350 -14.11 -16.03 -7.36
CA THR A 350 -14.88 -17.25 -7.06
C THR A 350 -16.26 -17.28 -7.73
N THR A 351 -16.42 -16.57 -8.85
CA THR A 351 -17.72 -16.37 -9.54
C THR A 351 -18.17 -17.49 -10.48
N ASN A 352 -17.42 -18.59 -10.62
CA ASN A 352 -17.78 -19.73 -11.48
C ASN A 352 -18.61 -20.82 -10.75
N ASP A 353 -19.45 -21.56 -11.49
CA ASP A 353 -20.43 -22.59 -11.05
C ASP A 353 -19.87 -23.82 -10.27
N GLN A 354 -18.58 -23.86 -9.95
CA GLN A 354 -17.97 -24.90 -9.11
C GLN A 354 -17.56 -24.32 -7.77
N GLU A 355 -17.84 -25.02 -6.66
CA GLU A 355 -17.34 -24.62 -5.33
C GLU A 355 -15.81 -24.54 -5.38
N PRO A 356 -15.23 -23.33 -5.26
CA PRO A 356 -13.80 -23.15 -5.39
C PRO A 356 -13.09 -23.64 -4.13
N ASP A 357 -11.86 -24.14 -4.29
CA ASP A 357 -10.99 -24.37 -3.13
C ASP A 357 -10.55 -23.02 -2.55
N TRP A 358 -11.32 -22.53 -1.57
CA TRP A 358 -11.07 -21.25 -0.91
C TRP A 358 -9.68 -21.14 -0.30
N TRP A 359 -9.06 -22.27 0.11
CA TRP A 359 -7.69 -22.27 0.61
C TRP A 359 -6.72 -21.92 -0.51
N GLU A 360 -6.88 -22.52 -1.68
CA GLU A 360 -6.04 -22.23 -2.83
C GLU A 360 -6.25 -20.80 -3.37
N VAL A 361 -7.49 -20.30 -3.39
CA VAL A 361 -7.76 -18.92 -3.82
C VAL A 361 -7.14 -17.91 -2.83
N CYS A 362 -7.31 -18.11 -1.52
CA CYS A 362 -6.66 -17.27 -0.50
C CYS A 362 -5.14 -17.31 -0.62
N ARG A 363 -4.57 -18.52 -0.78
CA ARG A 363 -3.14 -18.73 -1.01
C ARG A 363 -2.66 -17.97 -2.25
N ALA A 364 -3.36 -18.12 -3.37
CA ALA A 364 -3.01 -17.47 -4.63
C ALA A 364 -3.05 -15.94 -4.53
N GLN A 365 -4.03 -15.37 -3.83
CA GLN A 365 -4.11 -13.91 -3.62
C GLN A 365 -3.01 -13.40 -2.67
N ALA A 366 -2.61 -14.20 -1.68
CA ALA A 366 -1.51 -13.85 -0.78
C ALA A 366 -0.14 -13.88 -1.48
N ARG A 367 0.06 -14.73 -2.51
CA ARG A 367 1.34 -14.83 -3.28
C ARG A 367 1.80 -13.51 -3.86
N LEU A 368 0.87 -12.71 -4.39
CA LEU A 368 1.15 -11.47 -5.12
C LEU A 368 1.94 -10.43 -4.31
N ARG A 369 1.93 -10.50 -2.97
CA ARG A 369 2.65 -9.55 -2.10
C ARG A 369 4.13 -9.90 -1.88
N LEU A 370 4.50 -11.17 -2.06
CA LEU A 370 5.85 -11.68 -1.82
C LEU A 370 6.67 -11.83 -3.10
N ASP A 371 6.01 -11.93 -4.25
CA ASP A 371 6.65 -12.03 -5.55
C ASP A 371 7.48 -10.75 -5.81
N GLY A 372 8.79 -10.93 -6.07
CA GLY A 372 9.76 -9.82 -6.24
C GLY A 372 10.56 -9.48 -4.97
N LEU A 373 10.14 -9.94 -3.79
CA LEU A 373 10.90 -9.77 -2.53
C LEU A 373 11.68 -11.04 -2.12
N ALA A 374 11.19 -12.22 -2.52
CA ALA A 374 11.80 -13.51 -2.20
C ALA A 374 11.62 -14.51 -3.35
N GLN A 375 12.45 -15.56 -3.38
CA GLN A 375 12.36 -16.61 -4.40
C GLN A 375 11.39 -17.70 -3.96
N ARG A 376 10.29 -17.90 -4.69
CA ARG A 376 9.38 -19.03 -4.45
C ARG A 376 10.03 -20.36 -4.83
N ILE A 377 9.90 -21.36 -3.97
CA ILE A 377 10.26 -22.75 -4.26
C ILE A 377 8.96 -23.51 -4.59
N GLU A 378 8.96 -24.24 -5.71
CA GLU A 378 7.85 -25.13 -6.05
C GLU A 378 7.92 -26.40 -5.20
N THR A 379 6.83 -26.69 -4.48
CA THR A 379 6.79 -27.75 -3.49
C THR A 379 6.07 -28.96 -4.07
N ALA A 380 6.84 -29.95 -4.52
CA ALA A 380 6.33 -31.24 -4.99
C ALA A 380 6.66 -32.41 -4.05
N ALA A 381 7.65 -32.23 -3.17
CA ALA A 381 8.14 -33.30 -2.31
C ALA A 381 7.15 -33.66 -1.18
N GLY A 382 6.99 -34.95 -0.93
CA GLY A 382 6.23 -35.51 0.19
C GLY A 382 7.13 -36.22 1.21
N TRP A 383 6.52 -36.74 2.28
CA TRP A 383 7.25 -37.46 3.34
C TRP A 383 8.05 -38.66 2.82
N ASP A 384 7.59 -39.29 1.74
CA ASP A 384 8.28 -40.43 1.12
C ASP A 384 9.55 -40.03 0.38
N ASP A 385 9.71 -38.77 -0.01
CA ASP A 385 10.92 -38.29 -0.68
C ASP A 385 12.07 -38.00 0.31
N LEU A 386 11.73 -37.81 1.60
CA LEU A 386 12.69 -37.47 2.64
C LEU A 386 13.13 -38.70 3.45
N VAL A 387 14.44 -38.98 3.42
CA VAL A 387 15.04 -40.06 4.21
C VAL A 387 15.88 -39.44 5.33
N LEU A 388 15.41 -39.60 6.58
CA LEU A 388 16.11 -39.17 7.80
C LEU A 388 15.94 -40.22 8.91
N PRO A 389 16.78 -40.17 9.97
CA PRO A 389 16.53 -40.92 11.20
C PRO A 389 15.13 -40.64 11.77
N ASP A 390 14.51 -41.66 12.36
CA ASP A 390 13.12 -41.60 12.85
C ASP A 390 12.91 -40.50 13.90
N GLU A 391 13.89 -40.24 14.75
CA GLU A 391 13.85 -39.16 15.75
C GLU A 391 13.71 -37.78 15.08
N HIS A 392 14.51 -37.50 14.05
CA HIS A 392 14.48 -36.22 13.33
C HIS A 392 13.20 -36.08 12.51
N MET A 393 12.71 -37.19 11.94
CA MET A 393 11.41 -37.24 11.26
C MET A 393 10.26 -36.94 12.22
N ALA A 394 10.32 -37.45 13.46
CA ALA A 394 9.34 -37.15 14.49
C ALA A 394 9.36 -35.65 14.86
N THR A 395 10.52 -35.01 14.95
CA THR A 395 10.62 -33.56 15.17
C THR A 395 9.96 -32.76 14.05
N LEU A 396 10.17 -33.13 12.77
CA LEU A 396 9.50 -32.47 11.64
C LEU A 396 7.98 -32.61 11.71
N ARG A 397 7.46 -33.80 12.07
CA ARG A 397 6.02 -34.00 12.27
C ARG A 397 5.46 -33.19 13.45
N GLN A 398 6.24 -33.03 14.52
CA GLN A 398 5.87 -32.14 15.63
C GLN A 398 5.78 -30.67 15.18
N MET A 399 6.68 -30.22 14.30
CA MET A 399 6.61 -28.87 13.73
C MET A 399 5.30 -28.67 12.97
N VAL A 400 4.90 -29.61 12.11
CA VAL A 400 3.59 -29.56 11.40
C VAL A 400 2.43 -29.48 12.38
N ALA A 401 2.44 -30.30 13.43
CA ALA A 401 1.40 -30.29 14.45
C ALA A 401 1.31 -28.93 15.16
N HIS A 402 2.45 -28.31 15.49
CA HIS A 402 2.49 -26.99 16.11
C HIS A 402 1.90 -25.92 15.19
N VAL A 403 2.26 -25.92 13.90
CA VAL A 403 1.73 -24.96 12.93
C VAL A 403 0.20 -25.13 12.78
N ARG A 404 -0.30 -26.37 12.69
CA ARG A 404 -1.74 -26.67 12.58
C ARG A 404 -2.53 -26.28 13.82
N GLN A 405 -1.98 -26.50 15.01
CA GLN A 405 -2.70 -26.29 16.28
C GLN A 405 -2.46 -24.90 16.90
N ARG A 406 -1.64 -24.04 16.29
CA ARG A 406 -1.23 -22.74 16.86
C ARG A 406 -2.42 -21.87 17.29
N ALA A 407 -3.45 -21.76 16.45
CA ALA A 407 -4.61 -20.93 16.75
C ALA A 407 -5.44 -21.47 17.92
N ARG A 408 -5.56 -22.80 18.01
CA ARG A 408 -6.25 -23.44 19.13
C ARG A 408 -5.50 -23.20 20.44
N VAL A 409 -4.19 -23.39 20.44
CA VAL A 409 -3.36 -23.26 21.65
C VAL A 409 -3.21 -21.79 22.08
N TYR A 410 -2.91 -20.88 21.15
CA TYR A 410 -2.66 -19.49 21.49
C TYR A 410 -3.94 -18.71 21.79
N ASP A 411 -5.00 -18.91 20.99
CA ASP A 411 -6.20 -18.10 21.09
C ASP A 411 -7.29 -18.77 21.94
N GLN A 412 -7.65 -20.02 21.63
CA GLN A 412 -8.73 -20.71 22.36
C GLN A 412 -8.32 -21.13 23.77
N TRP A 413 -7.10 -21.67 23.93
CA TRP A 413 -6.57 -22.05 25.25
C TRP A 413 -5.87 -20.89 25.97
N GLY A 414 -5.72 -19.74 25.29
CA GLY A 414 -5.26 -18.49 25.90
C GLY A 414 -3.77 -18.43 26.21
N PHE A 415 -2.94 -19.34 25.67
CA PHE A 415 -1.48 -19.26 25.88
C PHE A 415 -0.86 -18.00 25.28
N GLY A 416 -1.47 -17.42 24.23
CA GLY A 416 -1.03 -16.16 23.63
C GLY A 416 -1.21 -14.94 24.53
N ARG A 417 -2.12 -14.99 25.52
CA ARG A 417 -2.38 -13.87 26.45
C ARG A 417 -1.35 -13.78 27.58
N ARG A 418 -0.53 -14.80 27.78
CA ARG A 418 0.51 -14.84 28.82
C ARG A 418 1.86 -14.26 28.35
N GLY A 419 1.94 -13.82 27.09
CA GLY A 419 3.07 -13.08 26.52
C GLY A 419 3.03 -13.06 25.00
N GLU A 420 3.25 -11.89 24.39
CA GLU A 420 3.30 -11.72 22.92
C GLU A 420 4.62 -12.21 22.29
N ARG A 421 5.64 -12.46 23.12
CA ARG A 421 6.98 -12.88 22.67
C ARG A 421 7.04 -14.41 22.55
N GLY A 422 7.55 -14.92 21.43
CA GLY A 422 7.79 -16.36 21.22
C GLY A 422 6.60 -17.14 20.67
N LEU A 423 5.62 -16.46 20.07
CA LEU A 423 4.49 -17.08 19.37
C LEU A 423 4.87 -17.57 17.96
N GLY A 424 5.93 -17.02 17.38
CA GLY A 424 6.50 -17.51 16.14
C GLY A 424 7.07 -18.92 16.27
N ILE A 425 6.90 -19.71 15.21
CA ILE A 425 7.47 -21.05 15.11
C ILE A 425 8.76 -20.93 14.30
N SER A 426 9.89 -20.93 15.00
CA SER A 426 11.22 -20.85 14.39
C SER A 426 11.96 -22.18 14.53
N ALA A 427 12.63 -22.61 13.45
CA ALA A 427 13.41 -23.82 13.42
C ALA A 427 14.79 -23.60 12.78
N LEU A 428 15.81 -24.29 13.29
CA LEU A 428 17.13 -24.38 12.64
C LEU A 428 17.34 -25.79 12.08
N PHE A 429 17.62 -25.86 10.79
CA PHE A 429 18.01 -27.06 10.08
C PHE A 429 19.52 -27.04 9.89
N ALA A 430 20.22 -27.93 10.59
CA ALA A 430 21.67 -27.92 10.65
C ALA A 430 22.27 -29.24 10.19
N GLY A 431 23.22 -29.19 9.25
CA GLY A 431 23.92 -30.37 8.78
C GLY A 431 24.72 -30.10 7.50
N PRO A 432 25.55 -31.04 7.04
CA PRO A 432 26.36 -30.87 5.83
C PRO A 432 25.54 -30.47 4.60
N SER A 433 26.21 -29.95 3.57
CA SER A 433 25.55 -29.67 2.29
C SER A 433 24.98 -30.97 1.68
N GLY A 434 23.82 -30.86 1.02
CA GLY A 434 23.19 -32.00 0.33
C GLY A 434 22.50 -33.04 1.24
N THR A 435 22.32 -32.81 2.54
CA THR A 435 21.63 -33.75 3.46
C THR A 435 20.11 -33.60 3.50
N GLY A 436 19.51 -32.79 2.62
CA GLY A 436 18.05 -32.68 2.48
C GLY A 436 17.39 -31.59 3.33
N LYS A 437 18.13 -30.57 3.77
CA LYS A 437 17.59 -29.43 4.53
C LYS A 437 16.46 -28.69 3.76
N THR A 438 16.73 -28.29 2.53
CA THR A 438 15.74 -27.62 1.65
C THR A 438 14.59 -28.56 1.29
N LEU A 439 14.89 -29.82 1.01
CA LEU A 439 13.89 -30.85 0.74
C LEU A 439 12.92 -31.03 1.92
N ALA A 440 13.42 -31.02 3.16
CA ALA A 440 12.56 -31.08 4.33
C ALA A 440 11.65 -29.85 4.47
N ALA A 441 12.14 -28.65 4.12
CA ALA A 441 11.31 -27.46 4.07
C ALA A 441 10.19 -27.58 3.01
N GLU A 442 10.49 -28.15 1.84
CA GLU A 442 9.50 -28.45 0.80
C GLU A 442 8.43 -29.44 1.27
N VAL A 443 8.84 -30.52 1.95
CA VAL A 443 7.91 -31.51 2.53
C VAL A 443 6.98 -30.85 3.56
N LEU A 444 7.51 -30.01 4.44
CA LEU A 444 6.69 -29.27 5.41
C LEU A 444 5.69 -28.33 4.72
N ALA A 445 6.12 -27.64 3.67
CA ALA A 445 5.27 -26.74 2.91
C ALA A 445 4.14 -27.45 2.18
N ASN A 446 4.45 -28.58 1.54
CA ASN A 446 3.47 -29.44 0.87
C ASN A 446 2.44 -29.99 1.87
N GLU A 447 2.89 -30.56 3.01
CA GLU A 447 2.01 -31.09 4.07
C GLU A 447 1.11 -30.01 4.69
N LEU A 448 1.60 -28.77 4.81
CA LEU A 448 0.83 -27.64 5.33
C LEU A 448 -0.02 -26.93 4.27
N ARG A 449 0.13 -27.30 2.98
CA ARG A 449 -0.46 -26.61 1.82
C ARG A 449 -0.12 -25.11 1.76
N LEU A 450 1.09 -24.73 2.17
CA LEU A 450 1.58 -23.35 2.20
C LEU A 450 2.67 -23.14 1.16
N ASP A 451 2.82 -21.88 0.71
CA ASP A 451 3.93 -21.52 -0.18
C ASP A 451 5.24 -21.43 0.60
N LEU A 452 6.33 -21.85 -0.05
CA LEU A 452 7.69 -21.81 0.48
C LEU A 452 8.48 -20.72 -0.23
N TYR A 453 9.02 -19.77 0.52
CA TYR A 453 9.86 -18.70 0.00
C TYR A 453 11.27 -18.80 0.57
N ARG A 454 12.26 -18.82 -0.32
CA ARG A 454 13.68 -18.76 0.00
C ARG A 454 14.14 -17.32 0.01
N ILE A 455 14.77 -16.93 1.12
CA ILE A 455 15.41 -15.64 1.33
C ILE A 455 16.91 -15.90 1.50
N ASP A 456 17.68 -15.32 0.59
CA ASP A 456 19.13 -15.30 0.69
C ASP A 456 19.55 -14.14 1.60
N LEU A 457 20.02 -14.47 2.80
CA LEU A 457 20.47 -13.47 3.77
C LEU A 457 21.66 -12.67 3.26
N SER A 458 22.53 -13.26 2.42
CA SER A 458 23.68 -12.58 1.85
C SER A 458 23.29 -11.52 0.82
N ALA A 459 22.19 -11.73 0.09
CA ALA A 459 21.63 -10.78 -0.87
C ALA A 459 20.85 -9.63 -0.20
N VAL A 460 20.26 -9.89 0.97
CA VAL A 460 19.46 -8.89 1.72
C VAL A 460 20.35 -7.93 2.51
N VAL A 461 21.53 -8.36 2.94
CA VAL A 461 22.51 -7.55 3.69
C VAL A 461 23.36 -6.75 2.69
N SER A 462 22.80 -5.64 2.20
CA SER A 462 23.50 -4.76 1.26
C SER A 462 24.48 -3.80 1.98
N LYS A 463 25.32 -3.11 1.19
CA LYS A 463 26.30 -2.11 1.67
C LYS A 463 25.66 -0.85 2.31
N TYR A 464 24.34 -0.72 2.31
CA TYR A 464 23.61 0.47 2.79
C TYR A 464 22.78 0.17 4.04
N ILE A 465 23.24 0.72 5.16
CA ILE A 465 22.63 0.58 6.50
C ILE A 465 21.20 1.13 6.47
N GLY A 466 20.22 0.31 6.89
CA GLY A 466 18.80 0.69 7.00
C GLY A 466 17.89 0.22 5.86
N GLU A 467 18.43 -0.10 4.68
CA GLU A 467 17.65 -0.74 3.60
C GLU A 467 17.38 -2.22 3.90
N THR A 468 18.32 -2.92 4.55
CA THR A 468 18.19 -4.31 5.02
C THR A 468 16.98 -4.48 5.94
N GLU A 469 16.81 -3.58 6.93
CA GLU A 469 15.68 -3.63 7.86
C GLU A 469 14.34 -3.41 7.15
N LYS A 470 14.28 -2.44 6.25
CA LYS A 470 13.07 -2.17 5.43
C LYS A 470 12.72 -3.36 4.55
N ASN A 471 13.71 -4.01 3.93
CA ASN A 471 13.47 -5.21 3.12
C ASN A 471 13.00 -6.39 3.97
N LEU A 472 13.63 -6.67 5.10
CA LEU A 472 13.17 -7.71 6.02
C LEU A 472 11.76 -7.43 6.51
N ARG A 473 11.45 -6.18 6.86
CA ARG A 473 10.10 -5.75 7.25
C ARG A 473 9.08 -6.08 6.15
N ARG A 474 9.34 -5.64 4.92
CA ARG A 474 8.48 -5.92 3.76
C ARG A 474 8.26 -7.42 3.55
N ILE A 475 9.31 -8.23 3.66
CA ILE A 475 9.20 -9.70 3.54
C ILE A 475 8.27 -10.27 4.62
N PHE A 476 8.47 -9.94 5.89
CA PHE A 476 7.62 -10.47 6.96
C PHE A 476 6.19 -9.94 6.90
N ASP A 477 6.00 -8.65 6.60
CA ASP A 477 4.67 -8.03 6.49
C ASP A 477 3.87 -8.62 5.30
N ALA A 478 4.54 -8.89 4.18
CA ALA A 478 3.94 -9.58 3.04
C ALA A 478 3.61 -11.04 3.38
N ALA A 479 4.47 -11.71 4.16
CA ALA A 479 4.27 -13.09 4.59
C ALA A 479 3.15 -13.26 5.62
N GLU A 480 2.90 -12.27 6.48
CA GLU A 480 1.82 -12.28 7.48
C GLU A 480 0.45 -12.51 6.85
N GLY A 481 0.20 -11.95 5.66
CA GLY A 481 -1.08 -12.11 4.96
C GLY A 481 -1.37 -13.56 4.53
N GLY A 482 -0.34 -14.28 4.05
CA GLY A 482 -0.45 -15.66 3.55
C GLY A 482 -0.13 -16.75 4.58
N GLY A 483 0.58 -16.38 5.66
CA GLY A 483 1.19 -17.33 6.58
C GLY A 483 2.19 -18.26 5.89
N ALA A 484 2.94 -17.75 4.91
CA ALA A 484 3.91 -18.51 4.12
C ALA A 484 5.08 -19.05 4.97
N ILE A 485 5.77 -20.07 4.47
CA ILE A 485 6.98 -20.59 5.11
C ILE A 485 8.19 -19.81 4.58
N LEU A 486 8.94 -19.21 5.49
CA LEU A 486 10.13 -18.42 5.16
C LEU A 486 11.38 -19.26 5.44
N LEU A 487 12.12 -19.60 4.39
CA LEU A 487 13.39 -20.31 4.44
C LEU A 487 14.54 -19.33 4.28
N PHE A 488 15.25 -19.07 5.36
CA PHE A 488 16.47 -18.26 5.35
C PHE A 488 17.69 -19.18 5.22
N ASP A 489 18.40 -19.06 4.10
CA ASP A 489 19.59 -19.86 3.84
C ASP A 489 20.86 -19.20 4.40
N GLU A 490 21.88 -20.01 4.69
CA GLU A 490 23.20 -19.57 5.16
C GLU A 490 23.19 -18.74 6.46
N ALA A 491 22.42 -19.19 7.45
CA ALA A 491 22.27 -18.49 8.73
C ALA A 491 23.62 -18.28 9.48
N ASP A 492 24.63 -19.11 9.23
CA ASP A 492 25.97 -18.95 9.79
C ASP A 492 26.68 -17.65 9.36
N GLY A 493 26.31 -17.09 8.20
CA GLY A 493 26.82 -15.79 7.76
C GLY A 493 26.41 -14.62 8.65
N LEU A 494 25.25 -14.72 9.33
CA LEU A 494 24.73 -13.66 10.21
C LEU A 494 24.83 -13.97 11.70
N PHE A 495 24.67 -15.24 12.09
CA PHE A 495 24.54 -15.66 13.49
C PHE A 495 25.78 -16.39 14.04
N GLY A 496 26.91 -16.29 13.35
CA GLY A 496 28.19 -16.86 13.77
C GLY A 496 28.69 -16.31 15.12
N ARG A 497 29.34 -17.16 15.92
CA ARG A 497 30.10 -16.82 17.14
C ARG A 497 31.24 -15.91 16.74
N ARG A 498 31.11 -14.63 17.02
CA ARG A 498 32.15 -13.66 16.65
C ARG A 498 33.41 -13.90 17.50
N SER A 499 34.54 -14.10 16.82
CA SER A 499 35.86 -13.78 17.37
C SER A 499 36.04 -12.26 17.45
N GLU A 500 36.91 -11.83 18.36
CA GLU A 500 37.10 -10.46 18.88
C GLU A 500 36.97 -9.29 17.88
N VAL A 501 36.12 -8.35 18.28
CA VAL A 501 35.93 -6.95 17.85
C VAL A 501 37.13 -6.34 17.11
N LYS A 502 36.96 -6.03 15.80
CA LYS A 502 37.84 -5.08 15.08
C LYS A 502 37.15 -4.30 13.94
N ASP A 503 35.88 -3.89 14.03
CA ASP A 503 35.47 -2.73 13.22
C ASP A 503 34.17 -2.03 13.65
N SER A 504 34.05 -0.77 13.23
CA SER A 504 32.85 0.05 13.40
C SER A 504 31.63 -0.47 12.60
N HIS A 505 31.86 -1.29 11.56
CA HIS A 505 30.81 -1.99 10.81
C HIS A 505 30.11 -3.11 11.62
N ASP A 506 30.80 -3.75 12.57
CA ASP A 506 30.26 -4.88 13.34
C ASP A 506 29.13 -4.50 14.29
N ARG A 507 29.10 -3.23 14.76
CA ARG A 507 28.09 -2.77 15.70
C ARG A 507 26.70 -2.67 15.04
N TYR A 508 26.63 -2.41 13.74
CA TYR A 508 25.39 -2.28 12.98
C TYR A 508 24.82 -3.63 12.55
N ALA A 509 25.67 -4.62 12.25
CA ALA A 509 25.23 -6.00 12.02
C ALA A 509 24.50 -6.60 13.24
N ASN A 510 24.82 -6.18 14.47
CA ASN A 510 24.12 -6.62 15.69
C ASN A 510 22.69 -6.07 15.81
N LEU A 511 22.43 -4.86 15.31
CA LEU A 511 21.09 -4.26 15.29
C LEU A 511 20.18 -4.99 14.28
N GLU A 512 20.71 -5.31 13.10
CA GLU A 512 19.98 -6.06 12.06
C GLU A 512 19.62 -7.49 12.50
N VAL A 513 20.57 -8.19 13.13
CA VAL A 513 20.35 -9.52 13.73
C VAL A 513 19.29 -9.49 14.83
N SER A 514 19.28 -8.45 15.66
CA SER A 514 18.29 -8.28 16.73
C SER A 514 16.89 -8.01 16.17
N TYR A 515 16.80 -7.21 15.10
CA TYR A 515 15.54 -6.97 14.39
C TYR A 515 14.99 -8.24 13.75
N LEU A 516 15.82 -8.99 13.02
CA LEU A 516 15.43 -10.27 12.40
C LEU A 516 14.88 -11.25 13.46
N LEU A 517 15.59 -11.41 14.58
CA LEU A 517 15.13 -12.22 15.71
C LEU A 517 13.77 -11.78 16.26
N GLN A 518 13.59 -10.47 16.46
CA GLN A 518 12.32 -9.91 16.93
C GLN A 518 11.19 -10.20 15.93
N ARG A 519 11.42 -10.00 14.63
CA ARG A 519 10.42 -10.32 13.60
C ARG A 519 10.12 -11.81 13.53
N MET A 520 11.12 -12.68 13.64
CA MET A 520 10.92 -14.13 13.70
C MET A 520 10.07 -14.58 14.91
N GLU A 521 10.23 -13.94 16.06
CA GLU A 521 9.44 -14.24 17.26
C GLU A 521 8.00 -13.72 17.18
N ALA A 522 7.79 -12.61 16.45
CA ALA A 522 6.48 -12.00 16.23
C ALA A 522 5.70 -12.65 15.08
N TYR A 523 6.40 -13.14 14.06
CA TYR A 523 5.79 -13.72 12.87
C TYR A 523 5.04 -15.01 13.20
N ARG A 524 3.73 -15.02 12.94
CA ARG A 524 2.84 -16.14 13.29
C ARG A 524 2.95 -17.35 12.35
N GLY A 525 3.74 -17.25 11.27
CA GLY A 525 4.03 -18.36 10.37
C GLY A 525 5.24 -19.18 10.82
N LEU A 526 5.75 -20.02 9.91
CA LEU A 526 6.91 -20.88 10.15
C LEU A 526 8.15 -20.25 9.51
N VAL A 527 9.19 -20.03 10.32
CA VAL A 527 10.51 -19.62 9.85
C VAL A 527 11.49 -20.77 9.99
N ILE A 528 12.18 -21.10 8.91
CA ILE A 528 13.22 -22.12 8.85
C ILE A 528 14.54 -21.45 8.51
N LEU A 529 15.55 -21.66 9.34
CA LEU A 529 16.93 -21.26 9.10
C LEU A 529 17.72 -22.48 8.69
N THR A 530 18.55 -22.39 7.64
CA THR A 530 19.48 -23.45 7.27
C THR A 530 20.93 -23.04 7.55
N THR A 531 21.73 -23.98 8.05
CA THR A 531 23.17 -23.79 8.23
C THR A 531 23.93 -25.08 7.95
N ASN A 532 25.14 -24.93 7.41
CA ASN A 532 26.08 -26.03 7.27
C ASN A 532 26.94 -26.23 8.53
N MET A 533 27.09 -25.20 9.36
CA MET A 533 28.04 -25.16 10.47
C MET A 533 27.34 -24.85 11.81
N LYS A 534 26.61 -25.82 12.37
CA LYS A 534 25.92 -25.66 13.67
C LYS A 534 26.82 -25.10 14.79
N GLN A 535 28.07 -25.55 14.82
CA GLN A 535 29.03 -25.15 15.86
C GLN A 535 29.44 -23.68 15.75
N ALA A 536 29.31 -23.09 14.55
CA ALA A 536 29.56 -21.68 14.34
C ALA A 536 28.45 -20.81 14.93
N ILE A 537 27.24 -21.32 15.15
CA ILE A 537 26.12 -20.52 15.65
C ILE A 537 26.26 -20.24 17.15
N ASP A 538 25.91 -19.03 17.57
CA ASP A 538 25.90 -18.63 18.97
C ASP A 538 24.85 -19.38 19.82
N THR A 539 25.23 -19.73 21.05
CA THR A 539 24.37 -20.47 21.97
C THR A 539 23.18 -19.67 22.48
N ALA A 540 23.30 -18.33 22.60
CA ALA A 540 22.15 -17.51 23.00
C ALA A 540 21.07 -17.48 21.92
N PHE A 541 21.49 -17.49 20.64
CA PHE A 541 20.58 -17.63 19.50
C PHE A 541 19.85 -18.97 19.50
N LEU A 542 20.57 -20.08 19.68
CA LEU A 542 19.98 -21.42 19.70
C LEU A 542 18.87 -21.56 20.76
N ARG A 543 18.97 -20.85 21.90
CA ARG A 543 17.97 -20.87 22.97
C ARG A 543 16.65 -20.18 22.60
N ARG A 544 16.65 -19.29 21.61
CA ARG A 544 15.45 -18.57 21.15
C ARG A 544 14.68 -19.34 20.08
N LEU A 545 15.30 -20.35 19.48
CA LEU A 545 14.68 -21.19 18.47
C LEU A 545 13.81 -22.27 19.11
N ARG A 546 12.62 -22.48 18.56
CA ARG A 546 11.67 -23.47 19.08
C ARG A 546 12.08 -24.90 18.73
N PHE A 547 12.67 -25.09 17.55
CA PHE A 547 13.09 -26.38 17.05
C PHE A 547 14.52 -26.35 16.51
N ILE A 548 15.27 -27.42 16.75
CA ILE A 548 16.59 -27.63 16.14
C ILE A 548 16.59 -29.05 15.57
N VAL A 549 16.66 -29.16 14.25
CA VAL A 549 16.68 -30.44 13.53
C VAL A 549 18.07 -30.62 12.94
N ASN A 550 18.74 -31.70 13.36
CA ASN A 550 20.03 -32.06 12.79
C ASN A 550 19.81 -32.97 11.57
N PHE A 551 20.54 -32.70 10.50
CA PHE A 551 20.54 -33.48 9.26
C PHE A 551 21.89 -34.19 9.15
N PRO A 552 22.06 -35.35 9.81
CA PRO A 552 23.33 -36.07 9.80
C PRO A 552 23.66 -36.56 8.39
N PHE A 553 24.93 -36.91 8.20
CA PHE A 553 25.34 -37.59 6.97
C PHE A 553 24.68 -38.97 6.90
N PRO A 554 24.10 -39.38 5.77
CA PRO A 554 23.29 -40.60 5.70
C PRO A 554 24.16 -41.85 5.87
N ASP A 555 23.69 -42.80 6.66
CA ASP A 555 24.32 -44.12 6.79
C ASP A 555 24.07 -45.02 5.55
N ALA A 556 24.70 -46.19 5.49
CA ALA A 556 24.55 -47.09 4.33
C ALA A 556 23.08 -47.54 4.10
N ALA A 557 22.29 -47.76 5.17
CA ALA A 557 20.90 -48.16 5.03
C ALA A 557 20.05 -47.01 4.49
N GLN A 558 20.31 -45.78 4.92
CA GLN A 558 19.68 -44.56 4.43
C GLN A 558 20.07 -44.27 2.99
N ARG A 559 21.36 -44.35 2.64
CA ARG A 559 21.82 -44.18 1.24
C ARG A 559 21.18 -45.20 0.31
N ARG A 560 21.04 -46.46 0.74
CA ARG A 560 20.29 -47.48 -0.01
C ARG A 560 18.86 -47.03 -0.30
N ARG A 561 18.14 -46.51 0.71
CA ARG A 561 16.77 -46.00 0.54
C ARG A 561 16.72 -44.79 -0.39
N ILE A 562 17.70 -43.89 -0.31
CA ILE A 562 17.80 -42.73 -1.21
C ILE A 562 17.97 -43.21 -2.65
N TRP A 563 18.90 -44.13 -2.91
CA TRP A 563 19.10 -44.72 -4.25
C TRP A 563 17.85 -45.41 -4.81
N GLN A 564 17.08 -46.09 -3.97
CA GLN A 564 15.84 -46.74 -4.38
C GLN A 564 14.73 -45.75 -4.77
N ARG A 565 14.79 -44.51 -4.28
CA ARG A 565 13.75 -43.49 -4.46
C ARG A 565 14.15 -42.38 -5.43
N VAL A 566 15.43 -42.24 -5.74
CA VAL A 566 15.95 -41.13 -6.55
C VAL A 566 15.49 -41.17 -8.02
N PHE A 567 15.19 -42.37 -8.54
CA PHE A 567 14.75 -42.55 -9.91
C PHE A 567 13.21 -42.48 -10.00
N PRO A 568 12.64 -41.61 -10.86
CA PRO A 568 11.21 -41.60 -11.13
C PRO A 568 10.72 -42.97 -11.62
N PRO A 569 9.45 -43.36 -11.36
CA PRO A 569 8.90 -44.67 -11.76
C PRO A 569 8.97 -44.96 -13.27
N ALA A 570 9.01 -43.92 -14.11
CA ALA A 570 9.11 -44.04 -15.56
C ALA A 570 10.54 -44.32 -16.06
N THR A 571 11.55 -44.28 -15.18
CA THR A 571 12.95 -44.47 -15.57
C THR A 571 13.21 -45.95 -15.87
N PRO A 572 13.70 -46.31 -17.07
CA PRO A 572 14.07 -47.69 -17.37
C PRO A 572 15.35 -48.06 -16.62
N LEU A 573 15.30 -49.11 -15.78
CA LEU A 573 16.43 -49.56 -14.94
C LEU A 573 16.88 -50.99 -15.33
N ALA A 574 18.18 -51.19 -15.54
CA ALA A 574 18.80 -52.49 -15.81
C ALA A 574 19.17 -53.25 -14.51
N GLY A 575 18.23 -53.36 -13.57
CA GLY A 575 18.43 -54.15 -12.34
C GLY A 575 19.60 -53.69 -11.46
N LEU A 576 19.50 -52.46 -10.93
CA LEU A 576 20.57 -51.84 -10.13
C LEU A 576 20.82 -52.55 -8.79
N ASP A 577 22.10 -52.66 -8.40
CA ASP A 577 22.50 -53.19 -7.10
C ASP A 577 22.51 -52.09 -6.03
N TRP A 578 21.39 -51.95 -5.32
CA TRP A 578 21.21 -50.96 -4.26
C TRP A 578 22.22 -51.08 -3.12
N VAL A 579 22.72 -52.29 -2.85
CA VAL A 579 23.66 -52.53 -1.75
C VAL A 579 25.04 -51.98 -2.13
N ARG A 580 25.46 -52.16 -3.39
CA ARG A 580 26.70 -51.55 -3.91
C ARG A 580 26.60 -50.04 -3.98
N LEU A 581 25.49 -49.52 -4.50
CA LEU A 581 25.25 -48.07 -4.58
C LEU A 581 25.31 -47.39 -3.20
N ALA A 582 24.86 -48.08 -2.15
CA ALA A 582 24.93 -47.59 -0.78
C ALA A 582 26.36 -47.49 -0.21
N GLN A 583 27.35 -48.13 -0.82
CA GLN A 583 28.74 -48.04 -0.38
C GLN A 583 29.36 -46.67 -0.71
N LEU A 584 28.88 -45.99 -1.76
CA LEU A 584 29.31 -44.63 -2.12
C LEU A 584 29.01 -43.68 -0.96
N ASN A 585 30.04 -43.09 -0.35
CA ASN A 585 29.92 -42.27 0.84
C ASN A 585 29.52 -40.82 0.48
N LEU A 586 28.29 -40.66 0.00
CA LEU A 586 27.75 -39.41 -0.54
C LEU A 586 26.51 -38.92 0.21
N ALA A 587 26.31 -37.61 0.19
CA ALA A 587 25.06 -36.99 0.65
C ALA A 587 23.94 -37.19 -0.38
N GLY A 588 22.69 -37.06 0.05
CA GLY A 588 21.52 -37.27 -0.82
C GLY A 588 21.49 -36.37 -2.05
N GLY A 589 21.93 -35.12 -1.92
CA GLY A 589 22.05 -34.17 -3.04
C GLY A 589 23.00 -34.67 -4.12
N ASN A 590 24.17 -35.22 -3.74
CA ASN A 590 25.11 -35.79 -4.69
C ASN A 590 24.57 -37.07 -5.33
N ILE A 591 23.87 -37.92 -4.57
CA ILE A 591 23.19 -39.11 -5.10
C ILE A 591 22.19 -38.71 -6.20
N ARG A 592 21.40 -37.65 -5.97
CA ARG A 592 20.47 -37.11 -6.97
C ARG A 592 21.19 -36.60 -8.21
N SER A 593 22.28 -35.85 -8.06
CA SER A 593 23.11 -35.40 -9.18
C SER A 593 23.65 -36.56 -10.01
N ILE A 594 24.16 -37.61 -9.36
CA ILE A 594 24.68 -38.80 -10.04
C ILE A 594 23.57 -39.55 -10.76
N ALA A 595 22.43 -39.78 -10.10
CA ALA A 595 21.29 -40.46 -10.72
C ALA A 595 20.79 -39.75 -11.97
N LEU A 596 20.69 -38.42 -11.92
CA LEU A 596 20.28 -37.60 -13.07
C LEU A 596 21.30 -37.66 -14.21
N ASN A 597 22.59 -37.50 -13.90
CA ASN A 597 23.65 -37.60 -14.90
C ASN A 597 23.72 -39.01 -15.52
N ALA A 598 23.55 -40.06 -14.72
CA ALA A 598 23.50 -41.43 -15.20
C ALA A 598 22.29 -41.67 -16.13
N ALA A 599 21.14 -41.05 -15.85
CA ALA A 599 19.98 -41.09 -16.73
C ALA A 599 20.25 -40.41 -18.08
N PHE A 600 20.96 -39.27 -18.10
CA PHE A 600 21.38 -38.62 -19.34
C PHE A 600 22.35 -39.48 -20.15
N LEU A 601 23.34 -40.11 -19.50
CA LEU A 601 24.28 -41.01 -20.18
C LEU A 601 23.57 -42.21 -20.79
N ALA A 602 22.64 -42.82 -20.05
CA ALA A 602 21.85 -43.95 -20.54
C ALA A 602 20.92 -43.57 -21.70
N ALA A 603 20.31 -42.38 -21.63
CA ALA A 603 19.46 -41.86 -22.69
C ALA A 603 20.24 -41.59 -23.98
N ASP A 604 21.45 -41.04 -23.89
CA ASP A 604 22.35 -40.82 -25.04
C ASP A 604 22.78 -42.15 -25.70
N ALA A 605 23.06 -43.17 -24.87
CA ALA A 605 23.39 -44.51 -25.33
C ALA A 605 22.16 -45.32 -25.82
N GLY A 606 20.94 -44.83 -25.62
CA GLY A 606 19.70 -45.51 -26.01
C GLY A 606 19.39 -46.77 -25.20
N GLU A 607 19.88 -46.89 -23.97
CA GLU A 607 19.74 -48.07 -23.12
C GLU A 607 19.21 -47.74 -21.72
N PRO A 608 18.70 -48.75 -20.96
CA PRO A 608 18.27 -48.52 -19.58
C PRO A 608 19.42 -48.10 -18.66
N VAL A 609 19.10 -47.36 -17.58
CA VAL A 609 20.10 -46.95 -16.58
C VAL A 609 20.69 -48.17 -15.91
N GLY A 610 22.02 -48.29 -15.97
CA GLY A 610 22.80 -49.44 -15.54
C GLY A 610 23.93 -49.01 -14.61
N MET A 611 24.61 -49.99 -14.01
CA MET A 611 25.70 -49.72 -13.06
C MET A 611 26.87 -48.95 -13.70
N HIS A 612 27.18 -49.15 -14.98
CA HIS A 612 28.27 -48.45 -15.68
C HIS A 612 27.98 -46.96 -15.87
N HIS A 613 26.74 -46.60 -16.20
CA HIS A 613 26.29 -45.21 -16.27
C HIS A 613 26.44 -44.50 -14.92
N ILE A 614 26.03 -45.16 -13.84
CA ILE A 614 26.13 -44.63 -12.48
C ILE A 614 27.60 -44.49 -12.08
N LEU A 615 28.46 -45.46 -12.42
CA LEU A 615 29.88 -45.39 -12.12
C LEU A 615 30.54 -44.20 -12.82
N SER A 616 30.26 -44.01 -14.12
CA SER A 616 30.76 -42.88 -14.90
C SER A 616 30.31 -41.54 -14.30
N ALA A 617 29.01 -41.42 -14.00
CA ALA A 617 28.46 -40.23 -13.34
C ALA A 617 29.06 -40.00 -11.93
N ALA A 618 29.31 -41.07 -11.17
CA ALA A 618 29.95 -41.00 -9.86
C ALA A 618 31.39 -40.51 -9.97
N HIS A 619 32.18 -40.98 -10.93
CA HIS A 619 33.53 -40.46 -11.17
C HIS A 619 33.52 -38.94 -11.42
N SER A 620 32.61 -38.45 -12.25
CA SER A 620 32.48 -37.01 -12.52
C SER A 620 32.06 -36.22 -11.27
N GLU A 621 31.16 -36.75 -10.45
CA GLU A 621 30.71 -36.06 -9.23
C GLU A 621 31.78 -36.06 -8.13
N TYR A 622 32.50 -37.16 -7.95
CA TYR A 622 33.63 -37.25 -7.01
C TYR A 622 34.79 -36.32 -7.42
N ALA A 623 35.05 -36.19 -8.73
CA ALA A 623 36.01 -35.22 -9.25
C ALA A 623 35.63 -33.77 -8.89
N LYS A 624 34.34 -33.40 -8.97
CA LYS A 624 33.87 -32.06 -8.52
C LYS A 624 34.01 -31.83 -7.03
N LEU A 625 33.98 -32.89 -6.23
CA LEU A 625 34.12 -32.84 -4.77
C LEU A 625 35.58 -32.85 -4.31
N ASP A 626 36.55 -32.88 -5.24
CA ASP A 626 37.98 -33.07 -4.97
C ASP A 626 38.25 -34.29 -4.06
N LYS A 627 37.47 -35.35 -4.23
CA LYS A 627 37.60 -36.61 -3.47
C LYS A 627 37.86 -37.79 -4.41
N PRO A 628 38.92 -38.58 -4.19
CA PRO A 628 39.11 -39.81 -4.95
C PRO A 628 38.11 -40.89 -4.48
N LEU A 629 37.60 -41.68 -5.42
CA LEU A 629 36.85 -42.90 -5.12
C LEU A 629 37.81 -43.93 -4.48
N THR A 630 37.45 -44.45 -3.32
CA THR A 630 38.29 -45.41 -2.60
C THR A 630 38.09 -46.84 -3.13
N GLU A 631 39.10 -47.70 -3.00
CA GLU A 631 38.99 -49.13 -3.35
C GLU A 631 37.87 -49.84 -2.56
N THR A 632 37.55 -49.36 -1.36
CA THR A 632 36.43 -49.85 -0.55
C THR A 632 35.06 -49.49 -1.13
N GLU A 633 34.93 -48.33 -1.80
CA GLU A 633 33.69 -47.90 -2.46
C GLU A 633 33.50 -48.55 -3.83
N LEU A 634 34.61 -48.88 -4.51
CA LEU A 634 34.65 -49.58 -5.80
C LEU A 634 34.63 -51.10 -5.67
N ARG A 635 34.66 -51.64 -4.44
CA ARG A 635 34.71 -53.09 -4.21
C ARG A 635 33.43 -53.76 -4.73
N GLY A 636 33.58 -54.53 -5.81
CA GLY A 636 32.46 -55.21 -6.46
C GLY A 636 31.81 -54.43 -7.61
N TRP A 637 32.35 -53.28 -8.02
CA TRP A 637 31.93 -52.56 -9.23
C TRP A 637 32.60 -53.08 -10.52
N GLY A 638 33.13 -54.31 -10.48
CA GLY A 638 33.93 -54.91 -11.55
C GLY A 638 33.28 -54.78 -12.93
N CYS A 639 34.11 -54.39 -13.89
CA CYS A 639 33.85 -54.39 -15.33
C CYS A 639 33.18 -55.67 -15.83
#